data_AF-A0A9P9XVX3-F1
#
_entry.id   AF-A0A9P9XVX3-F1
#
_cell.length_a   1.000
_cell.length_b   1.000
_cell.length_c   1.000
_cell.angle_alpha   90.00
_cell.angle_beta   90.00
_cell.angle_gamma   90.00
#
_symmetry.space_group_name_H-M   'P 1'
#
loop_
_entity.id
_entity.type
_entity.pdbx_description
1 polymer ?
#
loop_
_entity_poly.entity_id
_entity_poly.type
_entity_poly.pdbx_seq_one_letter_code
_entity_poly.pdbx_strand_id
1 'polypeptide(L)'
;MSSLDLVDHSPHQADPSPPVATASSLIFIDNYDSFTWNIYQYLVLEGATVHVYRNDKITLEELIAKNPTQLVISPGPGHPTTDSGISRDAIKHFAGKIPILGVCMGLQCIIDVYGGEVSSAGEWLHGKTSPLTHDGKGVFSGLKKDIPVTRYHSLAGTPVSLPDCLETTAWVSKADGSPGVIQGVRHKEYSVEGVQFHPESILTAEGRTMIKNFLRFQGGTWADNAEKQKSAAAPITGESKSNNILRQIYANRKAAVEAQKQIPSQRMTDLQAAYDLNAAPPLVPFLERLRNTPFEVALMAEIKRGSPSKGIFAMDINAPVQARKYALAGASVISVLTEPEWFRGSIEDLRAVRQVLNAMPNRPAILRKEFIFDEYQILEARLAGADTVLLIVKMLDTPLLEKLYKYSLSLGMEPLVEVQNADEMTIAVQLGAKAIGVNNRNLESFEVDLKTTSRLRSMVPENTIICALSGINTYKDVLENKQDGVNAVLVGEAIMRAPDATQFISQLCSGVDAPAQNDKPSALYVKICGTRSAEAASEAVKSGADFVGICLVPGVKRCITHETALEISKAVHSYGGPLSSKADVPITNEKATDFFSTAATRLASERPRLAGIFQNQPLHEVLEKQRLYNLDVVQLHGDEPLEWANMIPVPVIRCFKPGHVGIGSRGYHIVPLLDSGAGSGKLLDVSKVEEILRKDPELRIFLAGGLNPENVAEAVKALGELGKRVIGVDTSSGVEEDGKQSLKRIAAFVDAAKQIRGSLKLCWSIAMSSNGLLMSWILVKKALERGKNEIKVFVLHCDWFEFSASQNKKLPVGEYQLKDRWAYATAKQREQRRIAQGNRNAERPNYINTNLFHVYRDRVGFYYQFPIHRKDTDTEDEERYEITLKYMTEFFQKKTGIEWEDRVLCYNDERRPGKFIYTPPMGGKPVGTRISGDDAEECWRINAQRRGLPWPTPVPDTEGPATADEATVAGDAVEILQQHQNNLDDADDDSDRKGEAMQSIHSSRYAEKNGNDDTKMTGIDSETDDRNVMGEKLTKNTDAYLLSFSQSSVGDSSIGDAGGLAPMTVDCSADELLGQMELDTTMGEVAVDKISFIRDDKTLLARIDLAVAQAKNTTHDAELALIEAERVLFGFAHAP
;
A
#
# COMPACT_ATOMS: atom_id res chain seq x y z
N MET A 1 27.88 -11.41 -19.51
CA MET A 1 26.53 -11.54 -18.96
C MET A 1 26.63 -11.30 -17.47
N SER A 2 25.81 -10.39 -16.97
CA SER A 2 25.61 -10.17 -15.54
C SER A 2 24.59 -11.19 -15.00
N SER A 3 24.49 -11.34 -13.68
CA SER A 3 23.49 -12.22 -13.06
C SER A 3 22.04 -11.71 -13.19
N LEU A 4 21.82 -10.56 -13.82
CA LEU A 4 20.50 -9.97 -14.08
C LEU A 4 19.93 -10.35 -15.47
N ASP A 5 20.75 -10.95 -16.34
CA ASP A 5 20.37 -11.28 -17.73
C ASP A 5 19.75 -12.68 -17.89
N LEU A 6 19.70 -13.47 -16.81
CA LEU A 6 19.18 -14.84 -16.80
C LEU A 6 17.68 -14.85 -16.52
N VAL A 7 16.88 -14.82 -17.59
CA VAL A 7 15.42 -15.00 -17.49
C VAL A 7 15.10 -16.48 -17.34
N ASP A 8 14.38 -16.82 -16.27
CA ASP A 8 13.79 -18.14 -16.06
C ASP A 8 12.59 -18.32 -17.01
N HIS A 9 12.63 -19.36 -17.84
CA HIS A 9 11.58 -19.77 -18.77
C HIS A 9 10.92 -21.11 -18.38
N SER A 10 11.17 -21.62 -17.16
CA SER A 10 10.50 -22.80 -16.65
C SER A 10 8.99 -22.58 -16.45
N PRO A 11 8.18 -23.64 -16.60
CA PRO A 11 6.76 -23.57 -16.27
C PRO A 11 6.56 -23.52 -14.75
N HIS A 12 6.40 -22.32 -14.20
CA HIS A 12 5.95 -22.12 -12.83
C HIS A 12 4.51 -22.66 -12.65
N GLN A 13 4.37 -23.86 -12.09
CA GLN A 13 3.10 -24.57 -11.88
C GLN A 13 2.25 -24.74 -13.15
N ALA A 14 2.64 -25.70 -14.01
CA ALA A 14 1.83 -26.12 -15.14
C ALA A 14 0.71 -27.08 -14.73
N ASP A 15 -0.54 -26.65 -14.88
CA ASP A 15 -1.64 -27.59 -15.12
C ASP A 15 -1.39 -28.36 -16.43
N PRO A 16 -1.73 -29.67 -16.50
CA PRO A 16 -1.65 -30.43 -17.74
C PRO A 16 -2.71 -29.96 -18.74
N SER A 17 -2.30 -29.78 -19.99
CA SER A 17 -3.23 -29.51 -21.09
C SER A 17 -4.19 -30.69 -21.29
N PRO A 18 -5.44 -30.46 -21.74
CA PRO A 18 -6.37 -31.53 -22.09
C PRO A 18 -5.76 -32.53 -23.11
N PRO A 19 -6.08 -33.83 -23.03
CA PRO A 19 -5.50 -34.85 -23.90
C PRO A 19 -5.60 -34.51 -25.40
N VAL A 20 -4.47 -34.52 -26.08
CA VAL A 20 -4.35 -34.18 -27.49
C VAL A 20 -4.59 -35.43 -28.33
N ALA A 21 -5.75 -35.50 -28.99
CA ALA A 21 -6.19 -36.68 -29.75
C ALA A 21 -5.22 -37.11 -30.89
N THR A 22 -4.38 -36.19 -31.38
CA THR A 22 -3.34 -36.47 -32.39
C THR A 22 -2.07 -37.08 -31.79
N ALA A 23 -1.93 -37.07 -30.47
CA ALA A 23 -0.80 -37.56 -29.69
C ALA A 23 -1.22 -38.66 -28.68
N SER A 24 -2.24 -39.46 -29.03
CA SER A 24 -2.85 -40.47 -28.15
C SER A 24 -2.02 -41.75 -27.98
N SER A 25 -0.94 -41.91 -28.73
CA SER A 25 0.09 -42.93 -28.56
C SER A 25 1.39 -42.38 -29.16
N LEU A 26 2.04 -41.48 -28.45
CA LEU A 26 3.33 -40.90 -28.84
C LEU A 26 4.44 -41.81 -28.30
N ILE A 27 5.36 -42.23 -29.17
CA ILE A 27 6.56 -42.95 -28.74
C ILE A 27 7.71 -41.97 -28.54
N PHE A 28 8.40 -42.10 -27.41
CA PHE A 28 9.58 -41.33 -27.08
C PHE A 28 10.77 -42.29 -26.89
N ILE A 29 11.77 -42.19 -27.78
CA ILE A 29 13.00 -42.99 -27.69
C ILE A 29 14.02 -42.22 -26.84
N ASP A 30 14.31 -42.77 -25.66
CA ASP A 30 15.33 -42.32 -24.71
C ASP A 30 16.71 -42.83 -25.13
N ASN A 31 17.62 -41.89 -25.37
CA ASN A 31 19.02 -42.13 -25.70
C ASN A 31 19.96 -41.78 -24.52
N TYR A 32 19.47 -41.88 -23.28
CA TYR A 32 20.25 -41.76 -22.04
C TYR A 32 20.85 -40.36 -21.77
N ASP A 33 20.17 -39.28 -22.16
CA ASP A 33 20.53 -37.93 -21.73
C ASP A 33 20.01 -37.57 -20.32
N SER A 34 20.71 -36.66 -19.64
CA SER A 34 20.35 -36.20 -18.29
C SER A 34 19.04 -35.40 -18.24
N PHE A 35 18.57 -34.84 -19.35
CA PHE A 35 17.38 -33.99 -19.42
C PHE A 35 16.20 -34.62 -20.18
N THR A 36 16.29 -35.88 -20.63
CA THR A 36 15.18 -36.64 -21.26
C THR A 36 13.87 -36.51 -20.48
N TRP A 37 13.92 -36.53 -19.14
CA TRP A 37 12.73 -36.41 -18.28
C TRP A 37 11.97 -35.09 -18.46
N ASN A 38 12.66 -33.97 -18.74
CA ASN A 38 12.02 -32.67 -18.92
C ASN A 38 11.24 -32.62 -20.25
N ILE A 39 11.74 -33.28 -21.31
CA ILE A 39 11.02 -33.45 -22.57
C ILE A 39 9.77 -34.31 -22.36
N TYR A 40 9.90 -35.45 -21.66
CA TYR A 40 8.76 -36.28 -21.28
C TYR A 40 7.71 -35.49 -20.49
N GLN A 41 8.14 -34.70 -19.51
CA GLN A 41 7.25 -33.84 -18.72
C GLN A 41 6.54 -32.80 -19.60
N TYR A 42 7.25 -32.13 -20.52
CA TYR A 42 6.63 -31.16 -21.44
C TYR A 42 5.63 -31.83 -22.39
N LEU A 43 5.94 -33.02 -22.92
CA LEU A 43 5.01 -33.78 -23.77
C LEU A 43 3.70 -34.12 -23.03
N VAL A 44 3.80 -34.61 -21.78
CA VAL A 44 2.64 -34.93 -20.94
C VAL A 44 1.86 -33.66 -20.52
N LEU A 45 2.56 -32.57 -20.17
CA LEU A 45 1.93 -31.28 -19.83
C LEU A 45 1.29 -30.56 -21.04
N GLU A 46 1.69 -30.90 -22.27
CA GLU A 46 1.00 -30.49 -23.50
C GLU A 46 -0.07 -31.49 -23.96
N GLY A 47 -0.35 -32.53 -23.17
CA GLY A 47 -1.49 -33.44 -23.34
C GLY A 47 -1.22 -34.71 -24.15
N ALA A 48 0.03 -35.07 -24.43
CA ALA A 48 0.36 -36.33 -25.10
C ALA A 48 0.26 -37.54 -24.16
N THR A 49 -0.19 -38.68 -24.68
CA THR A 49 -0.01 -39.99 -24.03
C THR A 49 1.30 -40.58 -24.52
N VAL A 50 2.31 -40.62 -23.63
CA VAL A 50 3.71 -40.89 -24.00
C VAL A 50 4.14 -42.29 -23.55
N HIS A 51 4.68 -43.07 -24.48
CA HIS A 51 5.32 -44.36 -24.23
C HIS A 51 6.83 -44.24 -24.42
N VAL A 52 7.58 -44.34 -23.30
CA VAL A 52 9.04 -44.17 -23.30
C VAL A 52 9.73 -45.52 -23.44
N TYR A 53 10.66 -45.63 -24.40
CA TYR A 53 11.52 -46.79 -24.59
C TYR A 53 12.98 -46.37 -24.74
N ARG A 54 13.91 -47.10 -24.13
CA ARG A 54 15.35 -46.86 -24.30
C ARG A 54 15.84 -47.40 -25.64
N ASN A 55 16.78 -46.71 -26.26
CA ASN A 55 17.29 -46.98 -27.61
C ASN A 55 17.94 -48.37 -27.82
N ASP A 56 18.17 -49.13 -26.74
CA ASP A 56 18.71 -50.48 -26.70
C ASP A 56 17.81 -51.49 -25.93
N LYS A 57 16.53 -51.16 -25.68
CA LYS A 57 15.56 -51.98 -24.92
C LYS A 57 14.24 -52.26 -25.65
N ILE A 58 14.15 -51.91 -26.94
CA ILE A 58 13.04 -52.29 -27.81
C ILE A 58 13.55 -52.51 -29.25
N THR A 59 12.97 -53.48 -29.95
CA THR A 59 13.25 -53.74 -31.37
C THR A 59 12.39 -52.85 -32.29
N LEU A 60 12.77 -52.76 -33.56
CA LEU A 60 11.99 -52.00 -34.55
C LEU A 60 10.61 -52.66 -34.80
N GLU A 61 10.59 -54.00 -34.78
CA GLU A 61 9.40 -54.84 -34.93
C GLU A 61 8.40 -54.59 -33.79
N GLU A 62 8.89 -54.52 -32.55
CA GLU A 62 8.06 -54.18 -31.38
C GLU A 62 7.53 -52.75 -31.45
N LEU A 63 8.33 -51.78 -31.91
CA LEU A 63 7.87 -50.40 -32.13
C LEU A 63 6.76 -50.31 -33.17
N ILE A 64 6.88 -51.04 -34.29
CA ILE A 64 5.83 -51.11 -35.31
C ILE A 64 4.55 -51.70 -34.72
N ALA A 65 4.66 -52.75 -33.89
CA ALA A 65 3.53 -53.37 -33.22
C ALA A 65 2.83 -52.46 -32.18
N LYS A 66 3.44 -51.35 -31.74
CA LYS A 66 2.76 -50.34 -30.88
C LYS A 66 1.86 -49.37 -31.65
N ASN A 67 1.90 -49.37 -32.99
CA ASN A 67 1.14 -48.45 -33.84
C ASN A 67 1.22 -46.96 -33.37
N PRO A 68 2.43 -46.37 -33.29
CA PRO A 68 2.62 -44.99 -32.87
C PRO A 68 1.84 -43.99 -33.71
N THR A 69 1.27 -42.98 -33.06
CA THR A 69 0.69 -41.78 -33.72
C THR A 69 1.77 -40.78 -34.13
N GLN A 70 2.81 -40.65 -33.30
CA GLN A 70 3.90 -39.67 -33.40
C GLN A 70 5.18 -40.28 -32.78
N LEU A 71 6.35 -39.86 -33.24
CA LEU A 71 7.66 -40.31 -32.74
C LEU A 71 8.52 -39.12 -32.30
N VAL A 72 9.13 -39.22 -31.13
CA VAL A 72 10.12 -38.26 -30.62
C VAL A 72 11.43 -39.00 -30.32
N ILE A 73 12.55 -38.45 -30.76
CA ILE A 73 13.91 -38.94 -30.46
C ILE A 73 14.58 -37.94 -29.52
N SER A 74 14.97 -38.41 -28.33
CA SER A 74 15.59 -37.57 -27.29
C SER A 74 17.01 -37.10 -27.67
N PRO A 75 17.57 -36.15 -26.91
CA PRO A 75 19.02 -35.99 -26.78
C PRO A 75 19.67 -37.29 -26.28
N GLY A 76 20.98 -37.41 -26.50
CA GLY A 76 21.82 -38.47 -25.96
C GLY A 76 23.29 -38.07 -26.08
N PRO A 77 24.19 -38.67 -25.27
CA PRO A 77 25.62 -38.50 -25.42
C PRO A 77 26.16 -39.29 -26.62
N GLY A 78 27.35 -38.93 -27.10
CA GLY A 78 28.06 -39.65 -28.17
C GLY A 78 27.78 -39.10 -29.56
N HIS A 79 27.74 -39.98 -30.56
CA HIS A 79 27.55 -39.67 -31.97
C HIS A 79 26.42 -40.53 -32.56
N PRO A 80 25.55 -40.01 -33.45
CA PRO A 80 24.39 -40.74 -33.97
C PRO A 80 24.75 -42.14 -34.53
N THR A 81 25.87 -42.27 -35.25
CA THR A 81 26.26 -43.55 -35.87
C THR A 81 26.60 -44.67 -34.88
N THR A 82 27.00 -44.33 -33.65
CA THR A 82 27.54 -45.27 -32.66
C THR A 82 26.64 -45.45 -31.45
N ASP A 83 26.00 -44.38 -30.98
CA ASP A 83 25.41 -44.34 -29.63
C ASP A 83 23.87 -44.21 -29.63
N SER A 84 23.25 -43.92 -30.79
CA SER A 84 21.80 -43.70 -30.89
C SER A 84 20.93 -44.96 -30.92
N GLY A 85 21.52 -46.15 -30.87
CA GLY A 85 20.81 -47.42 -30.89
C GLY A 85 19.84 -47.54 -32.07
N ILE A 86 18.60 -47.96 -31.79
CA ILE A 86 17.55 -48.09 -32.81
C ILE A 86 17.00 -46.75 -33.37
N SER A 87 17.39 -45.59 -32.82
CA SER A 87 16.80 -44.29 -33.19
C SER A 87 16.88 -43.99 -34.69
N ARG A 88 18.02 -44.30 -35.33
CA ARG A 88 18.22 -44.08 -36.77
C ARG A 88 17.29 -44.94 -37.63
N ASP A 89 17.09 -46.20 -37.24
CA ASP A 89 16.26 -47.14 -38.00
C ASP A 89 14.76 -46.92 -37.73
N ALA A 90 14.40 -46.43 -36.54
CA ALA A 90 13.07 -45.88 -36.27
C ALA A 90 12.76 -44.66 -37.16
N ILE A 91 13.68 -43.69 -37.29
CA ILE A 91 13.51 -42.54 -38.20
C ILE A 91 13.32 -43.03 -39.65
N LYS A 92 14.20 -43.91 -40.16
CA LYS A 92 14.08 -44.50 -41.50
C LYS A 92 12.74 -45.21 -41.72
N HIS A 93 12.24 -45.92 -40.71
CA HIS A 93 10.99 -46.66 -40.83
C HIS A 93 9.77 -45.75 -40.81
N PHE A 94 9.72 -44.76 -39.92
CA PHE A 94 8.52 -43.98 -39.64
C PHE A 94 8.39 -42.69 -40.45
N ALA A 95 9.48 -42.22 -41.09
CA ALA A 95 9.42 -41.12 -42.04
C ALA A 95 8.44 -41.44 -43.19
N GLY A 96 7.65 -40.46 -43.61
CA GLY A 96 6.59 -40.66 -44.60
C GLY A 96 5.35 -41.39 -44.07
N LYS A 97 5.32 -41.84 -42.80
CA LYS A 97 4.15 -42.50 -42.18
C LYS A 97 3.52 -41.66 -41.05
N ILE A 98 4.35 -41.12 -40.15
CA ILE A 98 3.92 -40.35 -38.97
C ILE A 98 4.82 -39.12 -38.74
N PRO A 99 4.42 -38.17 -37.89
CA PRO A 99 5.26 -37.04 -37.50
C PRO A 99 6.45 -37.48 -36.65
N ILE A 100 7.64 -36.93 -36.94
CA ILE A 100 8.87 -37.18 -36.19
C ILE A 100 9.48 -35.86 -35.70
N LEU A 101 9.82 -35.80 -34.41
CA LEU A 101 10.62 -34.73 -33.79
C LEU A 101 11.96 -35.28 -33.27
N GLY A 102 13.08 -34.73 -33.72
CA GLY A 102 14.41 -35.01 -33.17
C GLY A 102 14.94 -33.85 -32.31
N VAL A 103 15.37 -34.12 -31.08
CA VAL A 103 15.98 -33.09 -30.19
C VAL A 103 17.45 -33.41 -29.93
N CYS A 104 18.33 -32.42 -30.11
CA CYS A 104 19.79 -32.54 -30.01
C CYS A 104 20.34 -33.72 -30.84
N MET A 105 20.76 -34.83 -30.22
CA MET A 105 21.17 -36.03 -30.96
C MET A 105 20.05 -36.59 -31.87
N GLY A 106 18.77 -36.37 -31.54
CA GLY A 106 17.65 -36.69 -32.43
C GLY A 106 17.68 -35.94 -33.76
N LEU A 107 18.07 -34.65 -33.77
CA LEU A 107 18.33 -33.91 -35.02
C LEU A 107 19.55 -34.46 -35.76
N GLN A 108 20.61 -34.82 -35.02
CA GLN A 108 21.82 -35.39 -35.61
C GLN A 108 21.54 -36.75 -36.28
N CYS A 109 20.68 -37.57 -35.69
CA CYS A 109 20.17 -38.80 -36.30
C CYS A 109 19.36 -38.52 -37.57
N ILE A 110 18.52 -37.48 -37.61
CA ILE A 110 17.79 -37.08 -38.82
C ILE A 110 18.78 -36.69 -39.94
N ILE A 111 19.79 -35.88 -39.64
CA ILE A 111 20.79 -35.43 -40.62
C ILE A 111 21.59 -36.61 -41.19
N ASP A 112 22.11 -37.48 -40.32
CA ASP A 112 22.84 -38.69 -40.70
C ASP A 112 21.98 -39.66 -41.53
N VAL A 113 20.72 -39.89 -41.15
CA VAL A 113 19.81 -40.82 -41.84
C VAL A 113 19.58 -40.45 -43.31
N TYR A 114 19.62 -39.15 -43.63
CA TYR A 114 19.51 -38.65 -45.00
C TYR A 114 20.87 -38.43 -45.69
N GLY A 115 21.98 -38.81 -45.06
CA GLY A 115 23.33 -38.77 -45.65
C GLY A 115 24.12 -37.49 -45.38
N GLY A 116 23.69 -36.65 -44.45
CA GLY A 116 24.43 -35.46 -44.02
C GLY A 116 25.49 -35.76 -42.97
N GLU A 117 26.52 -34.92 -42.90
CA GLU A 117 27.63 -35.05 -41.96
C GLU A 117 27.34 -34.30 -40.65
N VAL A 118 27.48 -35.01 -39.53
CA VAL A 118 27.52 -34.44 -38.19
C VAL A 118 28.98 -34.38 -37.76
N SER A 119 29.48 -33.17 -37.48
CA SER A 119 30.87 -32.94 -37.10
C SER A 119 30.96 -31.91 -35.98
N SER A 120 32.18 -31.49 -35.60
CA SER A 120 32.33 -30.48 -34.56
C SER A 120 31.63 -29.17 -34.93
N ALA A 121 30.83 -28.64 -34.01
CA ALA A 121 30.10 -27.38 -34.17
C ALA A 121 31.01 -26.13 -34.17
N GLY A 122 32.33 -26.29 -34.00
CA GLY A 122 33.31 -25.22 -33.85
C GLY A 122 33.27 -24.53 -32.48
N GLU A 123 32.07 -24.25 -31.98
CA GLU A 123 31.81 -23.69 -30.64
C GLU A 123 31.39 -24.79 -29.67
N TRP A 124 32.06 -24.86 -28.51
CA TRP A 124 31.75 -25.84 -27.46
C TRP A 124 30.85 -25.18 -26.41
N LEU A 125 29.54 -25.38 -26.50
CA LEU A 125 28.56 -24.64 -25.71
C LEU A 125 27.61 -25.57 -24.94
N HIS A 126 27.75 -25.52 -23.61
CA HIS A 126 26.92 -26.25 -22.64
C HIS A 126 26.32 -25.25 -21.66
N GLY A 127 25.00 -25.29 -21.47
CA GLY A 127 24.27 -24.45 -20.50
C GLY A 127 24.29 -22.95 -20.81
N LYS A 128 24.52 -22.55 -22.06
CA LYS A 128 24.50 -21.13 -22.49
C LYS A 128 23.39 -20.88 -23.50
N THR A 129 22.80 -19.70 -23.42
CA THR A 129 21.79 -19.23 -24.36
C THR A 129 22.42 -18.68 -25.64
N SER A 130 21.65 -18.67 -26.73
CA SER A 130 21.96 -17.96 -27.98
C SER A 130 20.65 -17.46 -28.60
N PRO A 131 20.64 -16.31 -29.30
CA PRO A 131 19.47 -15.84 -30.03
C PRO A 131 19.21 -16.74 -31.25
N LEU A 132 17.99 -17.25 -31.39
CA LEU A 132 17.61 -18.17 -32.45
C LEU A 132 16.88 -17.47 -33.60
N THR A 133 17.53 -17.37 -34.75
CA THR A 133 16.86 -16.97 -36.00
C THR A 133 16.18 -18.21 -36.60
N HIS A 134 14.89 -18.12 -36.94
CA HIS A 134 14.09 -19.24 -37.48
C HIS A 134 13.13 -18.84 -38.60
N ASP A 135 12.61 -19.84 -39.33
CA ASP A 135 11.69 -19.66 -40.47
C ASP A 135 10.24 -19.36 -40.08
N GLY A 136 9.81 -19.77 -38.88
CA GLY A 136 8.47 -19.49 -38.33
C GLY A 136 7.38 -20.47 -38.82
N LYS A 137 7.78 -21.59 -39.43
CA LYS A 137 6.89 -22.71 -39.80
C LYS A 137 7.12 -23.89 -38.84
N GLY A 138 6.33 -24.96 -39.01
CA GLY A 138 6.52 -26.20 -38.25
C GLY A 138 6.45 -25.97 -36.73
N VAL A 139 7.40 -26.52 -35.98
CA VAL A 139 7.50 -26.30 -34.52
C VAL A 139 7.66 -24.82 -34.13
N PHE A 140 8.21 -23.98 -35.02
CA PHE A 140 8.39 -22.54 -34.81
C PHE A 140 7.13 -21.70 -35.13
N SER A 141 5.99 -22.32 -35.41
CA SER A 141 4.76 -21.60 -35.77
C SER A 141 4.29 -20.65 -34.66
N GLY A 142 4.08 -19.38 -35.01
CA GLY A 142 3.64 -18.33 -34.07
C GLY A 142 4.74 -17.77 -33.16
N LEU A 143 5.98 -18.26 -33.24
CA LEU A 143 7.08 -17.79 -32.40
C LEU A 143 7.70 -16.48 -32.92
N LYS A 144 8.25 -15.69 -32.00
CA LYS A 144 9.07 -14.52 -32.31
C LYS A 144 10.47 -14.96 -32.71
N LYS A 145 11.05 -14.31 -33.72
CA LYS A 145 12.46 -14.47 -34.05
C LYS A 145 13.36 -14.01 -32.90
N ASP A 146 14.56 -14.58 -32.88
CA ASP A 146 15.68 -14.22 -32.01
C ASP A 146 15.39 -14.43 -30.51
N ILE A 147 14.49 -15.36 -30.20
CA ILE A 147 14.27 -15.92 -28.86
C ILE A 147 15.54 -16.57 -28.29
N PRO A 148 15.81 -16.46 -26.98
CA PRO A 148 16.92 -17.17 -26.35
C PRO A 148 16.64 -18.67 -26.29
N VAL A 149 17.60 -19.48 -26.76
CA VAL A 149 17.56 -20.94 -26.66
C VAL A 149 18.86 -21.51 -26.13
N THR A 150 18.79 -22.61 -25.37
CA THR A 150 19.93 -23.17 -24.63
C THR A 150 20.63 -24.27 -25.41
N ARG A 151 21.96 -24.15 -25.57
CA ARG A 151 22.80 -25.11 -26.28
C ARG A 151 23.55 -26.03 -25.29
N TYR A 152 23.58 -27.32 -25.61
CA TYR A 152 24.35 -28.38 -24.94
C TYR A 152 25.00 -29.29 -25.97
N HIS A 153 25.83 -28.71 -26.85
CA HIS A 153 26.46 -29.46 -27.94
C HIS A 153 27.88 -29.00 -28.27
N SER A 154 28.69 -29.99 -28.66
CA SER A 154 29.98 -29.85 -29.34
C SER A 154 29.93 -30.36 -30.79
N LEU A 155 28.83 -31.01 -31.18
CA LEU A 155 28.55 -31.59 -32.49
C LEU A 155 27.30 -30.94 -33.12
N ALA A 156 27.33 -30.73 -34.43
CA ALA A 156 26.18 -30.25 -35.21
C ALA A 156 26.30 -30.71 -36.68
N GLY A 157 25.18 -30.68 -37.41
CA GLY A 157 25.20 -30.90 -38.86
C GLY A 157 25.89 -29.75 -39.62
N THR A 158 26.65 -30.07 -40.66
CA THR A 158 27.38 -29.04 -41.43
C THR A 158 26.53 -28.48 -42.59
N PRO A 159 26.49 -27.15 -42.83
CA PRO A 159 25.75 -26.57 -43.96
C PRO A 159 26.23 -27.03 -45.35
N VAL A 160 27.45 -27.57 -45.45
CA VAL A 160 28.05 -28.04 -46.71
C VAL A 160 27.62 -29.48 -47.05
N SER A 161 27.25 -30.28 -46.04
CA SER A 161 26.81 -31.68 -46.22
C SER A 161 25.29 -31.85 -46.15
N LEU A 162 24.53 -30.80 -45.83
CA LEU A 162 23.09 -30.90 -45.61
C LEU A 162 22.39 -31.42 -46.87
N PRO A 163 21.72 -32.60 -46.83
CA PRO A 163 21.15 -33.23 -48.02
C PRO A 163 20.04 -32.40 -48.67
N ASP A 164 19.90 -32.50 -50.00
CA ASP A 164 18.87 -31.78 -50.77
C ASP A 164 17.42 -32.08 -50.35
N CYS A 165 17.15 -33.17 -49.62
CA CYS A 165 15.83 -33.45 -49.06
C CYS A 165 15.54 -32.70 -47.75
N LEU A 166 16.53 -32.08 -47.11
CA LEU A 166 16.39 -31.27 -45.90
C LEU A 166 16.45 -29.76 -46.20
N GLU A 167 15.80 -28.95 -45.37
CA GLU A 167 15.94 -27.49 -45.30
C GLU A 167 16.35 -27.06 -43.88
N THR A 168 17.23 -26.06 -43.76
CA THR A 168 17.58 -25.44 -42.48
C THR A 168 16.43 -24.54 -42.04
N THR A 169 15.83 -24.83 -40.88
CA THR A 169 14.68 -24.09 -40.35
C THR A 169 15.04 -23.11 -39.26
N ALA A 170 16.17 -23.31 -38.57
CA ALA A 170 16.70 -22.37 -37.60
C ALA A 170 18.22 -22.43 -37.49
N TRP A 171 18.84 -21.32 -37.09
CA TRP A 171 20.29 -21.18 -36.91
C TRP A 171 20.62 -20.10 -35.86
N VAL A 172 21.83 -20.16 -35.32
CA VAL A 172 22.47 -19.01 -34.65
C VAL A 172 23.29 -18.27 -35.68
N SER A 173 23.09 -16.96 -35.82
CA SER A 173 23.84 -16.11 -36.76
C SER A 173 25.25 -15.82 -36.24
N LYS A 174 26.23 -15.73 -37.12
CA LYS A 174 27.62 -15.33 -36.78
C LYS A 174 27.70 -13.82 -36.50
N ALA A 175 28.86 -13.37 -36.02
CA ALA A 175 29.13 -11.96 -35.75
C ALA A 175 29.06 -11.04 -37.00
N ASP A 176 29.14 -11.59 -38.22
CA ASP A 176 28.95 -10.89 -39.50
C ASP A 176 27.48 -10.87 -39.99
N GLY A 177 26.55 -11.45 -39.22
CA GLY A 177 25.13 -11.60 -39.59
C GLY A 177 24.84 -12.76 -40.55
N SER A 178 25.83 -13.51 -41.00
CA SER A 178 25.61 -14.70 -41.84
C SER A 178 25.09 -15.90 -41.02
N PRO A 179 24.39 -16.87 -41.65
CA PRO A 179 24.01 -18.11 -40.97
C PRO A 179 25.24 -18.85 -40.41
N GLY A 180 25.18 -19.18 -39.12
CA GLY A 180 26.19 -19.92 -38.38
C GLY A 180 25.78 -21.37 -38.15
N VAL A 181 25.75 -21.80 -36.90
CA VAL A 181 25.51 -23.20 -36.52
C VAL A 181 24.03 -23.54 -36.71
N ILE A 182 23.75 -24.59 -37.50
CA ILE A 182 22.40 -25.14 -37.72
C ILE A 182 21.78 -25.49 -36.38
N GLN A 183 20.62 -24.88 -36.08
CA GLN A 183 19.85 -25.12 -34.86
C GLN A 183 18.50 -25.81 -35.08
N GLY A 184 18.04 -25.92 -36.33
CA GLY A 184 16.90 -26.74 -36.69
C GLY A 184 16.91 -27.13 -38.16
N VAL A 185 16.37 -28.31 -38.48
CA VAL A 185 16.18 -28.82 -39.85
C VAL A 185 14.80 -29.44 -40.02
N ARG A 186 14.30 -29.48 -41.26
CA ARG A 186 13.04 -30.10 -41.64
C ARG A 186 13.20 -30.83 -42.97
N HIS A 187 12.59 -31.99 -43.12
CA HIS A 187 12.54 -32.69 -44.40
C HIS A 187 11.49 -32.02 -45.32
N LYS A 188 11.77 -31.85 -46.62
CA LYS A 188 10.93 -31.06 -47.53
C LYS A 188 9.58 -31.69 -47.87
N GLU A 189 9.50 -33.02 -47.81
CA GLU A 189 8.29 -33.80 -48.12
C GLU A 189 7.64 -34.42 -46.87
N TYR A 190 8.35 -35.34 -46.19
CA TYR A 190 7.92 -35.97 -44.95
C TYR A 190 7.81 -35.01 -43.76
N SER A 191 6.85 -35.28 -42.86
CA SER A 191 6.61 -34.54 -41.61
C SER A 191 7.66 -34.81 -40.52
N VAL A 192 8.93 -34.59 -40.87
CA VAL A 192 10.11 -34.82 -40.03
C VAL A 192 10.78 -33.48 -39.77
N GLU A 193 10.92 -33.11 -38.51
CA GLU A 193 11.54 -31.86 -38.07
C GLU A 193 12.46 -32.12 -36.87
N GLY A 194 13.46 -31.27 -36.65
CA GLY A 194 14.36 -31.41 -35.53
C GLY A 194 14.97 -30.10 -35.07
N VAL A 195 15.44 -30.08 -33.82
CA VAL A 195 16.10 -28.95 -33.16
C VAL A 195 17.40 -29.42 -32.48
N GLN A 196 18.46 -28.63 -32.57
CA GLN A 196 19.80 -28.95 -32.02
C GLN A 196 20.02 -28.34 -30.62
N PHE A 197 19.25 -27.30 -30.29
CA PHE A 197 19.11 -26.76 -28.94
C PHE A 197 18.07 -27.57 -28.14
N HIS A 198 17.99 -27.30 -26.84
CA HIS A 198 17.11 -28.02 -25.91
C HIS A 198 15.86 -27.20 -25.58
N PRO A 199 14.67 -27.47 -26.19
CA PRO A 199 13.42 -26.77 -25.90
C PRO A 199 12.91 -27.00 -24.47
N GLU A 200 13.33 -28.07 -23.81
CA GLU A 200 13.02 -28.41 -22.42
C GLU A 200 13.88 -27.67 -21.37
N SER A 201 14.91 -26.93 -21.82
CA SER A 201 15.83 -26.25 -20.90
C SER A 201 15.20 -24.97 -20.32
N ILE A 202 15.46 -24.74 -19.04
CA ILE A 202 14.95 -23.60 -18.24
C ILE A 202 15.32 -22.22 -18.79
N LEU A 203 16.37 -22.09 -19.62
CA LEU A 203 16.75 -20.82 -20.27
C LEU A 203 16.33 -20.74 -21.74
N THR A 204 15.46 -21.65 -22.21
CA THR A 204 14.90 -21.66 -23.57
C THR A 204 13.48 -21.09 -23.56
N ALA A 205 13.30 -19.91 -24.17
CA ALA A 205 11.98 -19.32 -24.33
C ALA A 205 11.08 -20.14 -25.29
N GLU A 206 9.77 -20.13 -25.05
CA GLU A 206 8.74 -20.75 -25.92
C GLU A 206 8.88 -22.26 -26.17
N GLY A 207 9.72 -22.97 -25.41
CA GLY A 207 9.97 -24.40 -25.60
C GLY A 207 8.72 -25.29 -25.52
N ARG A 208 7.82 -25.03 -24.56
CA ARG A 208 6.51 -25.70 -24.49
C ARG A 208 5.65 -25.42 -25.73
N THR A 209 5.71 -24.21 -26.28
CA THR A 209 4.99 -23.82 -27.50
C THR A 209 5.50 -24.61 -28.72
N MET A 210 6.81 -24.88 -28.81
CA MET A 210 7.38 -25.76 -29.84
C MET A 210 6.84 -27.20 -29.74
N ILE A 211 6.80 -27.76 -28.53
CA ILE A 211 6.22 -29.09 -28.27
C ILE A 211 4.72 -29.10 -28.63
N LYS A 212 3.96 -28.09 -28.20
CA LYS A 212 2.52 -27.93 -28.50
C LYS A 212 2.24 -27.84 -30.01
N ASN A 213 3.16 -27.25 -30.78
CA ASN A 213 3.09 -27.20 -32.23
C ASN A 213 3.34 -28.58 -32.85
N PHE A 214 4.37 -29.32 -32.40
CA PHE A 214 4.64 -30.69 -32.86
C PHE A 214 3.47 -31.65 -32.59
N LEU A 215 2.88 -31.62 -31.38
CA LEU A 215 1.78 -32.53 -31.02
C LEU A 215 0.54 -32.38 -31.91
N ARG A 216 0.40 -31.28 -32.66
CA ARG A 216 -0.67 -31.02 -33.63
C ARG A 216 -0.39 -31.57 -35.04
N PHE A 217 0.79 -32.12 -35.29
CA PHE A 217 1.11 -32.73 -36.58
C PHE A 217 0.37 -34.06 -36.77
N GLN A 218 -0.01 -34.37 -38.01
CA GLN A 218 -0.78 -35.56 -38.40
C GLN A 218 -0.33 -36.12 -39.75
N GLY A 219 -0.31 -37.44 -39.89
CA GLY A 219 0.15 -38.09 -41.13
C GLY A 219 1.68 -38.06 -41.29
N GLY A 220 2.16 -38.51 -42.45
CA GLY A 220 3.59 -38.73 -42.70
C GLY A 220 4.25 -37.72 -43.63
N THR A 221 3.47 -36.90 -44.34
CA THR A 221 3.94 -35.83 -45.23
C THR A 221 3.36 -34.48 -44.79
N TRP A 222 4.01 -33.38 -45.19
CA TRP A 222 3.45 -32.04 -44.98
C TRP A 222 2.14 -31.82 -45.76
N ALA A 223 1.93 -32.54 -46.86
CA ALA A 223 0.68 -32.54 -47.60
C ALA A 223 -0.45 -33.19 -46.78
N ASP A 224 -0.24 -34.41 -46.26
CA ASP A 224 -1.20 -35.08 -45.36
C ASP A 224 -1.51 -34.23 -44.14
N ASN A 225 -0.48 -33.62 -43.55
CA ASN A 225 -0.62 -32.78 -42.38
C ASN A 225 -1.48 -31.54 -42.67
N ALA A 226 -1.20 -30.84 -43.79
CA ALA A 226 -1.97 -29.68 -44.21
C ALA A 226 -3.41 -30.04 -44.62
N GLU A 227 -3.66 -31.24 -45.16
CA GLU A 227 -5.00 -31.72 -45.48
C GLU A 227 -5.78 -32.13 -44.23
N LYS A 228 -5.17 -32.89 -43.32
CA LYS A 228 -5.79 -33.31 -42.06
C LYS A 228 -6.07 -32.13 -41.12
N GLN A 229 -5.16 -31.15 -41.06
CA GLN A 229 -5.42 -29.90 -40.33
C GLN A 229 -6.53 -29.05 -40.97
N LYS A 230 -6.76 -29.15 -42.30
CA LYS A 230 -7.92 -28.52 -42.97
C LYS A 230 -9.21 -29.30 -42.74
N SER A 231 -9.19 -30.64 -42.73
CA SER A 231 -10.39 -31.45 -42.49
C SER A 231 -10.90 -31.30 -41.06
N ALA A 232 -10.00 -31.17 -40.09
CA ALA A 232 -10.30 -30.77 -38.71
C ALA A 232 -10.80 -29.31 -38.56
N ALA A 233 -10.80 -28.52 -39.65
CA ALA A 233 -11.27 -27.13 -39.69
C ALA A 233 -12.48 -26.93 -40.63
N ALA A 234 -13.17 -28.02 -41.02
CA ALA A 234 -14.43 -27.96 -41.76
C ALA A 234 -15.56 -27.34 -40.88
N PRO A 235 -16.57 -26.67 -41.48
CA PRO A 235 -17.35 -25.66 -40.76
C PRO A 235 -18.45 -26.22 -39.85
N ILE A 236 -18.33 -25.94 -38.54
CA ILE A 236 -19.48 -25.89 -37.64
C ILE A 236 -20.34 -24.68 -38.04
N THR A 237 -21.46 -24.94 -38.71
CA THR A 237 -22.44 -23.92 -39.09
C THR A 237 -23.36 -23.60 -37.91
N GLY A 238 -22.87 -22.78 -36.95
CA GLY A 238 -23.68 -22.51 -35.75
C GLY A 238 -23.22 -21.45 -34.74
N GLU A 239 -21.95 -21.00 -34.72
CA GLU A 239 -21.53 -19.87 -33.85
C GLU A 239 -20.67 -18.86 -34.61
N SER A 240 -20.87 -17.57 -34.31
CA SER A 240 -20.13 -16.46 -34.91
C SER A 240 -18.68 -16.39 -34.40
N LYS A 241 -17.78 -15.77 -35.16
CA LYS A 241 -16.44 -15.38 -34.69
C LYS A 241 -16.52 -14.32 -33.57
N SER A 242 -16.77 -14.77 -32.35
CA SER A 242 -16.53 -14.04 -31.11
C SER A 242 -15.80 -14.99 -30.17
N ASN A 243 -14.46 -14.95 -30.20
CA ASN A 243 -13.64 -15.54 -29.14
C ASN A 243 -13.82 -14.66 -27.90
N ASN A 244 -14.96 -14.82 -27.24
CA ASN A 244 -15.35 -13.96 -26.13
C ASN A 244 -14.48 -14.29 -24.91
N ILE A 245 -13.39 -13.53 -24.80
CA ILE A 245 -12.39 -13.62 -23.74
C ILE A 245 -12.99 -13.51 -22.34
N LEU A 246 -14.14 -12.84 -22.18
CA LEU A 246 -14.91 -12.83 -20.94
C LEU A 246 -15.39 -14.24 -20.54
N ARG A 247 -15.81 -15.09 -21.49
CA ARG A 247 -16.16 -16.50 -21.23
C ARG A 247 -14.93 -17.29 -20.77
N GLN A 248 -13.75 -17.04 -21.33
CA GLN A 248 -12.50 -17.71 -20.93
C GLN A 248 -12.04 -17.29 -19.52
N ILE A 249 -12.09 -15.98 -19.22
CA ILE A 249 -11.80 -15.45 -17.89
C ILE A 249 -12.78 -16.04 -16.86
N TYR A 250 -14.07 -16.05 -17.16
CA TYR A 250 -15.11 -16.64 -16.31
C TYR A 250 -14.86 -18.12 -16.04
N ALA A 251 -14.60 -18.92 -17.09
CA ALA A 251 -14.37 -20.36 -16.95
C ALA A 251 -13.17 -20.69 -16.06
N ASN A 252 -12.02 -20.03 -16.29
CA ASN A 252 -10.82 -20.23 -15.49
C ASN A 252 -11.02 -19.73 -14.05
N ARG A 253 -11.64 -18.56 -13.85
CA ARG A 253 -11.91 -18.02 -12.51
C ARG A 253 -12.87 -18.92 -11.73
N LYS A 254 -13.86 -19.54 -12.39
CA LYS A 254 -14.78 -20.51 -11.79
C LYS A 254 -14.05 -21.76 -11.33
N ALA A 255 -13.19 -22.36 -12.16
CA ALA A 255 -12.36 -23.49 -11.75
C ALA A 255 -11.47 -23.14 -10.54
N ALA A 256 -10.81 -21.97 -10.56
CA ALA A 256 -9.97 -21.51 -9.46
C ALA A 256 -10.76 -21.26 -8.15
N VAL A 257 -11.99 -20.72 -8.23
CA VAL A 257 -12.86 -20.51 -7.06
C VAL A 257 -13.35 -21.84 -6.47
N GLU A 258 -13.74 -22.82 -7.30
CA GLU A 258 -14.12 -24.15 -6.79
C GLU A 258 -12.94 -24.89 -6.13
N ALA A 259 -11.72 -24.71 -6.63
CA ALA A 259 -10.51 -25.22 -5.99
C ALA A 259 -10.24 -24.53 -4.64
N GLN A 260 -10.29 -23.19 -4.58
CA GLN A 260 -10.15 -22.42 -3.34
C GLN A 260 -11.18 -22.83 -2.27
N LYS A 261 -12.42 -23.07 -2.67
CA LYS A 261 -13.51 -23.53 -1.78
C LYS A 261 -13.25 -24.89 -1.11
N GLN A 262 -12.25 -25.66 -1.54
CA GLN A 262 -11.80 -26.89 -0.86
C GLN A 262 -10.67 -26.66 0.16
N ILE A 263 -9.91 -25.56 0.04
CA ILE A 263 -8.72 -25.30 0.87
C ILE A 263 -9.16 -24.96 2.30
N PRO A 264 -8.71 -25.69 3.34
CA PRO A 264 -9.03 -25.33 4.74
C PRO A 264 -8.59 -23.90 5.08
N SER A 265 -9.39 -23.20 5.89
CA SER A 265 -9.38 -21.73 6.12
C SER A 265 -9.92 -20.87 4.96
N GLN A 266 -10.13 -21.45 3.78
CA GLN A 266 -10.74 -20.80 2.61
C GLN A 266 -12.05 -21.49 2.18
N ARG A 267 -12.64 -22.37 2.99
CA ARG A 267 -13.97 -22.95 2.71
C ARG A 267 -15.05 -21.94 3.10
N MET A 268 -16.22 -22.00 2.45
CA MET A 268 -17.35 -21.09 2.75
C MET A 268 -17.75 -21.11 4.24
N THR A 269 -17.70 -22.28 4.89
CA THR A 269 -17.94 -22.43 6.34
C THR A 269 -16.90 -21.74 7.21
N ASP A 270 -15.63 -21.76 6.79
CA ASP A 270 -14.53 -21.15 7.55
C ASP A 270 -14.59 -19.62 7.44
N LEU A 271 -14.93 -19.10 6.25
CA LEU A 271 -15.18 -17.69 6.03
C LEU A 271 -16.42 -17.20 6.81
N GLN A 272 -17.51 -17.97 6.82
CA GLN A 272 -18.72 -17.59 7.57
C GLN A 272 -18.43 -17.54 9.08
N ALA A 273 -17.77 -18.56 9.63
CA ALA A 273 -17.35 -18.54 11.03
C ALA A 273 -16.45 -17.35 11.37
N ALA A 274 -15.52 -16.96 10.48
CA ALA A 274 -14.71 -15.76 10.68
C ALA A 274 -15.54 -14.45 10.63
N TYR A 275 -16.57 -14.38 9.78
CA TYR A 275 -17.47 -13.23 9.70
C TYR A 275 -18.36 -13.12 10.95
N ASP A 276 -18.92 -14.24 11.42
CA ASP A 276 -19.76 -14.31 12.62
C ASP A 276 -18.97 -13.98 13.90
N LEU A 277 -17.68 -14.32 13.93
CA LEU A 277 -16.71 -13.88 14.94
C LEU A 277 -16.27 -12.40 14.78
N ASN A 278 -16.92 -11.63 13.90
CA ASN A 278 -16.69 -10.21 13.65
C ASN A 278 -15.26 -9.88 13.16
N ALA A 279 -14.57 -10.80 12.48
CA ALA A 279 -13.21 -10.57 11.96
C ALA A 279 -13.15 -9.57 10.78
N ALA A 280 -14.29 -9.25 10.16
CA ALA A 280 -14.36 -8.34 9.02
C ALA A 280 -14.16 -6.86 9.46
N PRO A 281 -13.19 -6.11 8.90
CA PRO A 281 -12.84 -4.78 9.39
C PRO A 281 -13.94 -3.73 9.14
N PRO A 282 -13.92 -2.58 9.83
CA PRO A 282 -14.90 -1.51 9.65
C PRO A 282 -14.97 -0.98 8.21
N LEU A 283 -16.21 -0.87 7.72
CA LEU A 283 -16.58 -0.48 6.35
C LEU A 283 -16.82 1.03 6.24
N VAL A 284 -16.49 1.61 5.08
CA VAL A 284 -16.81 2.99 4.69
C VAL A 284 -17.98 2.98 3.69
N PRO A 285 -19.12 3.64 3.97
CA PRO A 285 -20.29 3.62 3.08
C PRO A 285 -19.98 4.15 1.67
N PHE A 286 -20.00 3.25 0.69
CA PHE A 286 -19.57 3.51 -0.70
C PHE A 286 -20.26 4.73 -1.35
N LEU A 287 -21.59 4.80 -1.24
CA LEU A 287 -22.39 5.89 -1.82
C LEU A 287 -22.11 7.26 -1.16
N GLU A 288 -21.89 7.28 0.15
CA GLU A 288 -21.59 8.52 0.88
C GLU A 288 -20.17 8.99 0.57
N ARG A 289 -19.22 8.05 0.45
CA ARG A 289 -17.83 8.36 0.09
C ARG A 289 -17.71 8.96 -1.31
N LEU A 290 -18.51 8.49 -2.27
CA LEU A 290 -18.56 9.06 -3.63
C LEU A 290 -19.20 10.46 -3.65
N ARG A 291 -20.18 10.73 -2.79
CA ARG A 291 -20.78 12.08 -2.66
C ARG A 291 -19.83 13.06 -1.95
N ASN A 292 -19.11 12.60 -0.93
CA ASN A 292 -18.16 13.37 -0.15
C ASN A 292 -16.76 13.34 -0.80
N THR A 293 -16.66 13.82 -2.04
CA THR A 293 -15.43 13.85 -2.84
C THR A 293 -14.81 15.26 -2.88
N PRO A 294 -13.47 15.43 -2.96
CA PRO A 294 -12.82 16.75 -3.06
C PRO A 294 -12.77 17.29 -4.51
N PHE A 295 -13.49 16.67 -5.45
CA PHE A 295 -13.51 17.02 -6.87
C PHE A 295 -14.95 17.19 -7.37
N GLU A 296 -15.15 17.78 -8.55
CA GLU A 296 -16.50 17.93 -9.13
C GLU A 296 -17.13 16.60 -9.59
N VAL A 297 -16.30 15.59 -9.84
CA VAL A 297 -16.67 14.21 -10.19
C VAL A 297 -15.73 13.28 -9.42
N ALA A 298 -16.27 12.29 -8.71
CA ALA A 298 -15.48 11.49 -7.79
C ALA A 298 -14.52 10.53 -8.50
N LEU A 299 -13.24 10.54 -8.11
CA LEU A 299 -12.24 9.64 -8.69
C LEU A 299 -12.28 8.25 -8.02
N MET A 300 -12.44 7.22 -8.83
CA MET A 300 -12.21 5.81 -8.49
C MET A 300 -10.89 5.37 -9.14
N ALA A 301 -9.79 5.39 -8.38
CA ALA A 301 -8.46 5.11 -8.91
C ALA A 301 -8.17 3.60 -8.90
N GLU A 302 -7.88 3.02 -10.06
CA GLU A 302 -7.72 1.57 -10.25
C GLU A 302 -6.24 1.14 -10.25
N ILE A 303 -5.94 0.08 -9.50
CA ILE A 303 -4.62 -0.55 -9.39
C ILE A 303 -4.66 -1.89 -10.15
N LYS A 304 -3.81 -2.03 -11.16
CA LYS A 304 -3.67 -3.25 -11.99
C LYS A 304 -2.28 -3.36 -12.59
N ARG A 305 -1.77 -4.59 -12.74
CA ARG A 305 -0.45 -4.89 -13.30
C ARG A 305 -0.49 -5.39 -14.75
N GLY A 306 -1.64 -5.89 -15.18
CA GLY A 306 -1.93 -6.28 -16.55
C GLY A 306 -3.38 -6.01 -16.98
N SER A 307 -3.71 -6.39 -18.22
CA SER A 307 -5.09 -6.48 -18.71
C SER A 307 -5.18 -7.42 -19.93
N PRO A 308 -6.34 -8.06 -20.19
CA PRO A 308 -6.51 -8.96 -21.34
C PRO A 308 -6.13 -8.33 -22.69
N SER A 309 -6.43 -7.04 -22.89
CA SER A 309 -6.20 -6.32 -24.14
C SER A 309 -4.75 -5.85 -24.38
N LYS A 310 -3.89 -5.84 -23.34
CA LYS A 310 -2.55 -5.22 -23.39
C LYS A 310 -1.45 -6.05 -22.72
N GLY A 311 -1.78 -7.26 -22.25
CA GLY A 311 -0.86 -8.11 -21.50
C GLY A 311 -0.44 -7.47 -20.17
N ILE A 312 0.75 -7.85 -19.73
CA ILE A 312 1.41 -7.35 -18.52
C ILE A 312 2.16 -6.05 -18.84
N PHE A 313 2.06 -5.03 -17.99
CA PHE A 313 2.73 -3.74 -18.19
C PHE A 313 3.26 -3.06 -16.92
N ALA A 314 3.09 -3.65 -15.73
CA ALA A 314 3.38 -2.99 -14.45
C ALA A 314 3.59 -3.98 -13.28
N MET A 315 4.49 -4.97 -13.42
CA MET A 315 4.72 -6.00 -12.38
C MET A 315 5.42 -5.48 -11.11
N ASP A 316 6.23 -4.44 -11.26
CA ASP A 316 6.97 -3.74 -10.21
C ASP A 316 6.05 -2.94 -9.26
N ILE A 317 4.77 -2.76 -9.63
CA ILE A 317 3.84 -1.93 -8.86
C ILE A 317 3.41 -2.61 -7.56
N ASN A 318 3.86 -2.01 -6.46
CA ASN A 318 3.43 -2.29 -5.11
C ASN A 318 2.05 -1.63 -4.84
N ALA A 319 1.00 -2.45 -4.72
CA ALA A 319 -0.37 -2.00 -4.54
C ALA A 319 -0.59 -1.09 -3.30
N PRO A 320 -0.13 -1.44 -2.07
CA PRO A 320 -0.33 -0.56 -0.91
C PRO A 320 0.39 0.79 -1.02
N VAL A 321 1.60 0.85 -1.59
CA VAL A 321 2.26 2.14 -1.88
C VAL A 321 1.43 2.97 -2.85
N GLN A 322 0.91 2.36 -3.91
CA GLN A 322 0.12 3.07 -4.91
C GLN A 322 -1.24 3.55 -4.37
N ALA A 323 -1.92 2.73 -3.56
CA ALA A 323 -3.16 3.10 -2.90
C ALA A 323 -3.01 4.31 -1.97
N ARG A 324 -1.89 4.40 -1.22
CA ARG A 324 -1.57 5.60 -0.42
C ARG A 324 -1.36 6.84 -1.30
N LYS A 325 -0.63 6.75 -2.41
CA LYS A 325 -0.48 7.86 -3.37
C LYS A 325 -1.85 8.34 -3.88
N TYR A 326 -2.71 7.41 -4.31
CA TYR A 326 -4.06 7.73 -4.80
C TYR A 326 -4.95 8.39 -3.74
N ALA A 327 -4.95 7.88 -2.51
CA ALA A 327 -5.68 8.47 -1.39
C ALA A 327 -5.20 9.91 -1.09
N LEU A 328 -3.88 10.11 -1.02
CA LEU A 328 -3.25 11.43 -0.81
C LEU A 328 -3.41 12.39 -2.00
N ALA A 329 -3.63 11.88 -3.21
CA ALA A 329 -3.98 12.69 -4.38
C ALA A 329 -5.43 13.19 -4.31
N GLY A 330 -6.36 12.38 -3.77
CA GLY A 330 -7.78 12.73 -3.58
C GLY A 330 -8.77 11.69 -4.09
N ALA A 331 -8.32 10.50 -4.50
CA ALA A 331 -9.20 9.42 -4.91
C ALA A 331 -10.22 9.10 -3.80
N SER A 332 -11.49 9.03 -4.17
CA SER A 332 -12.60 8.71 -3.25
C SER A 332 -12.78 7.20 -3.11
N VAL A 333 -12.37 6.44 -4.12
CA VAL A 333 -12.37 4.96 -4.10
C VAL A 333 -11.04 4.45 -4.65
N ILE A 334 -10.51 3.38 -4.04
CA ILE A 334 -9.42 2.57 -4.61
C ILE A 334 -10.02 1.29 -5.17
N SER A 335 -9.90 1.08 -6.47
CA SER A 335 -10.34 -0.13 -7.16
C SER A 335 -9.16 -1.09 -7.27
N VAL A 336 -9.19 -2.20 -6.53
CA VAL A 336 -8.11 -3.20 -6.54
C VAL A 336 -8.57 -4.39 -7.39
N LEU A 337 -7.82 -4.69 -8.46
CA LEU A 337 -7.98 -5.93 -9.20
C LEU A 337 -7.48 -7.09 -8.33
N THR A 338 -8.30 -8.12 -8.13
CA THR A 338 -7.93 -9.33 -7.38
C THR A 338 -7.84 -10.58 -8.27
N GLU A 339 -8.02 -10.42 -9.58
CA GLU A 339 -7.94 -11.48 -10.58
C GLU A 339 -6.47 -11.78 -10.96
N PRO A 340 -5.98 -13.02 -10.82
CA PRO A 340 -4.56 -13.34 -10.89
C PRO A 340 -3.99 -13.55 -12.30
N GLU A 341 -4.77 -13.95 -13.31
CA GLU A 341 -4.21 -14.41 -14.60
C GLU A 341 -4.12 -13.33 -15.68
N TRP A 342 -5.17 -12.53 -15.87
CA TRP A 342 -5.18 -11.47 -16.88
C TRP A 342 -4.89 -10.09 -16.30
N PHE A 343 -5.20 -9.85 -15.03
CA PHE A 343 -4.97 -8.56 -14.36
C PHE A 343 -3.77 -8.56 -13.40
N ARG A 344 -3.26 -9.76 -13.03
CA ARG A 344 -2.08 -9.98 -12.17
C ARG A 344 -2.21 -9.26 -10.81
N GLY A 345 -3.36 -9.40 -10.17
CA GLY A 345 -3.64 -8.98 -8.80
C GLY A 345 -4.07 -10.15 -7.90
N SER A 346 -4.18 -9.93 -6.60
CA SER A 346 -4.63 -10.96 -5.65
C SER A 346 -5.52 -10.41 -4.53
N ILE A 347 -6.12 -11.30 -3.74
CA ILE A 347 -6.86 -10.89 -2.53
C ILE A 347 -5.91 -10.35 -1.45
N GLU A 348 -4.65 -10.77 -1.44
CA GLU A 348 -3.58 -10.23 -0.59
C GLU A 348 -3.24 -8.77 -0.93
N ASP A 349 -3.27 -8.36 -2.21
CA ASP A 349 -3.17 -6.94 -2.59
C ASP A 349 -4.28 -6.13 -1.90
N LEU A 350 -5.52 -6.62 -1.93
CA LEU A 350 -6.66 -5.94 -1.32
C LEU A 350 -6.54 -5.88 0.21
N ARG A 351 -6.08 -6.96 0.87
CA ARG A 351 -5.76 -6.96 2.32
C ARG A 351 -4.66 -5.95 2.66
N ALA A 352 -3.56 -5.93 1.90
CA ALA A 352 -2.44 -5.02 2.13
C ALA A 352 -2.82 -3.55 1.90
N VAL A 353 -3.58 -3.27 0.83
CA VAL A 353 -4.19 -1.95 0.58
C VAL A 353 -5.11 -1.55 1.74
N ARG A 354 -5.97 -2.45 2.22
CA ARG A 354 -6.86 -2.17 3.36
C ARG A 354 -6.11 -1.84 4.64
N GLN A 355 -5.01 -2.54 4.92
CA GLN A 355 -4.16 -2.33 6.09
C GLN A 355 -3.51 -0.94 6.07
N VAL A 356 -2.80 -0.57 4.99
CA VAL A 356 -2.08 0.73 4.94
C VAL A 356 -3.00 1.94 4.91
N LEU A 357 -4.24 1.79 4.43
CA LEU A 357 -5.25 2.84 4.44
C LEU A 357 -6.05 2.91 5.76
N ASN A 358 -5.95 1.92 6.65
CA ASN A 358 -6.84 1.81 7.82
C ASN A 358 -6.71 2.99 8.80
N ALA A 359 -5.49 3.49 8.98
CA ALA A 359 -5.20 4.60 9.89
C ALA A 359 -5.28 5.98 9.23
N MET A 360 -5.64 6.08 7.95
CA MET A 360 -5.82 7.39 7.30
C MET A 360 -7.17 8.00 7.69
N PRO A 361 -7.21 9.20 8.31
CA PRO A 361 -8.45 9.94 8.47
C PRO A 361 -9.11 10.11 7.11
N ASN A 362 -10.43 9.91 7.07
CA ASN A 362 -11.24 10.10 5.87
C ASN A 362 -10.77 9.24 4.67
N ARG A 363 -10.32 7.99 4.91
CA ARG A 363 -9.85 7.07 3.87
C ARG A 363 -10.85 6.90 2.71
N PRO A 364 -10.37 6.60 1.49
CA PRO A 364 -11.23 6.11 0.41
C PRO A 364 -11.90 4.78 0.75
N ALA A 365 -13.02 4.51 0.08
CA ALA A 365 -13.61 3.18 0.03
C ALA A 365 -12.75 2.26 -0.86
N ILE A 366 -12.83 0.94 -0.65
CA ILE A 366 -12.08 -0.06 -1.42
C ILE A 366 -13.06 -0.94 -2.19
N LEU A 367 -12.92 -0.96 -3.51
CA LEU A 367 -13.68 -1.80 -4.44
C LEU A 367 -12.86 -3.05 -4.78
N ARG A 368 -13.40 -4.25 -4.51
CA ARG A 368 -12.91 -5.48 -5.14
C ARG A 368 -13.38 -5.49 -6.59
N LYS A 369 -12.45 -5.36 -7.52
CA LYS A 369 -12.70 -5.42 -8.97
C LYS A 369 -12.35 -6.83 -9.46
N GLU A 370 -13.38 -7.65 -9.66
CA GLU A 370 -13.25 -9.06 -10.05
C GLU A 370 -14.51 -9.53 -10.77
N PHE A 371 -14.41 -10.69 -11.43
CA PHE A 371 -15.53 -11.44 -12.02
C PHE A 371 -16.20 -12.26 -10.92
N ILE A 372 -17.16 -11.66 -10.23
CA ILE A 372 -17.90 -12.27 -9.10
C ILE A 372 -19.14 -13.02 -9.60
N PHE A 373 -19.25 -14.29 -9.22
CA PHE A 373 -20.36 -15.20 -9.55
C PHE A 373 -20.76 -16.12 -8.40
N ASP A 374 -20.05 -16.10 -7.26
CA ASP A 374 -20.37 -16.85 -6.05
C ASP A 374 -20.40 -15.92 -4.83
N GLU A 375 -21.32 -16.17 -3.89
CA GLU A 375 -21.42 -15.48 -2.59
C GLU A 375 -20.11 -15.60 -1.79
N TYR A 376 -19.40 -16.71 -1.99
CA TYR A 376 -18.04 -16.95 -1.53
C TYR A 376 -17.09 -15.77 -1.80
N GLN A 377 -17.05 -15.27 -3.04
CA GLN A 377 -16.15 -14.18 -3.43
C GLN A 377 -16.54 -12.85 -2.75
N ILE A 378 -17.82 -12.67 -2.45
CA ILE A 378 -18.33 -11.47 -1.75
C ILE A 378 -17.98 -11.54 -0.26
N LEU A 379 -18.09 -12.72 0.37
CA LEU A 379 -17.71 -12.94 1.76
C LEU A 379 -16.19 -12.81 1.96
N GLU A 380 -15.41 -13.43 1.08
CA GLU A 380 -13.95 -13.27 1.03
C GLU A 380 -13.55 -11.79 0.86
N ALA A 381 -14.24 -11.06 -0.03
CA ALA A 381 -14.00 -9.61 -0.21
C ALA A 381 -14.26 -8.83 1.08
N ARG A 382 -15.38 -9.11 1.76
CA ARG A 382 -15.78 -8.43 3.00
C ARG A 382 -14.78 -8.66 4.13
N LEU A 383 -14.27 -9.88 4.26
CA LEU A 383 -13.25 -10.28 5.25
C LEU A 383 -11.87 -9.70 4.93
N ALA A 384 -11.46 -9.73 3.66
CA ALA A 384 -10.26 -9.04 3.19
C ALA A 384 -10.34 -7.50 3.35
N GLY A 385 -11.56 -6.99 3.48
CA GLY A 385 -11.87 -5.63 3.90
C GLY A 385 -12.29 -4.69 2.78
N ALA A 386 -12.84 -5.22 1.69
CA ALA A 386 -13.56 -4.41 0.70
C ALA A 386 -14.75 -3.69 1.35
N ASP A 387 -15.05 -2.50 0.85
CA ASP A 387 -16.24 -1.71 1.21
C ASP A 387 -17.36 -1.85 0.17
N THR A 388 -17.01 -2.32 -1.03
CA THR A 388 -17.91 -2.60 -2.16
C THR A 388 -17.28 -3.63 -3.10
N VAL A 389 -18.11 -4.24 -3.95
CA VAL A 389 -17.73 -5.28 -4.92
C VAL A 389 -18.33 -4.98 -6.30
N LEU A 390 -17.70 -5.46 -7.36
CA LEU A 390 -18.22 -5.39 -8.72
C LEU A 390 -19.21 -6.54 -9.01
N LEU A 391 -20.36 -6.25 -9.61
CA LEU A 391 -21.25 -7.25 -10.21
C LEU A 391 -21.50 -6.88 -11.68
N ILE A 392 -21.23 -7.78 -12.62
CA ILE A 392 -21.28 -7.48 -14.07
C ILE A 392 -22.55 -8.09 -14.67
N VAL A 393 -23.50 -7.27 -15.15
CA VAL A 393 -24.80 -7.75 -15.67
C VAL A 393 -24.61 -8.62 -16.91
N LYS A 394 -23.70 -8.26 -17.81
CA LYS A 394 -23.32 -9.03 -19.01
C LYS A 394 -22.87 -10.48 -18.71
N MET A 395 -22.45 -10.78 -17.48
CA MET A 395 -21.86 -12.06 -17.07
C MET A 395 -22.81 -12.93 -16.22
N LEU A 396 -23.87 -12.35 -15.65
CA LEU A 396 -24.72 -12.98 -14.64
C LEU A 396 -26.16 -13.05 -15.14
N ASP A 397 -26.80 -14.22 -15.02
CA ASP A 397 -28.26 -14.31 -15.17
C ASP A 397 -28.97 -13.50 -14.07
N THR A 398 -30.18 -13.01 -14.37
CA THR A 398 -30.91 -12.12 -13.46
C THR A 398 -31.15 -12.73 -12.07
N PRO A 399 -31.55 -14.02 -11.92
CA PRO A 399 -31.64 -14.67 -10.61
C PRO A 399 -30.33 -14.69 -9.82
N LEU A 400 -29.20 -15.03 -10.44
CA LEU A 400 -27.89 -15.04 -9.78
C LEU A 400 -27.42 -13.62 -9.43
N LEU A 401 -27.62 -12.65 -10.32
CA LEU A 401 -27.35 -11.23 -10.07
C LEU A 401 -28.15 -10.71 -8.87
N GLU A 402 -29.46 -11.01 -8.81
CA GLU A 402 -30.33 -10.62 -7.70
C GLU A 402 -29.90 -11.26 -6.38
N LYS A 403 -29.52 -12.54 -6.41
CA LYS A 403 -28.98 -13.25 -5.23
C LYS A 403 -27.69 -12.59 -4.72
N LEU A 404 -26.71 -12.38 -5.60
CA LEU A 404 -25.41 -11.78 -5.26
C LEU A 404 -25.54 -10.33 -4.77
N TYR A 405 -26.43 -9.53 -5.39
CA TYR A 405 -26.72 -8.16 -4.95
C TYR A 405 -27.33 -8.13 -3.55
N LYS A 406 -28.35 -8.96 -3.27
CA LYS A 406 -28.96 -9.10 -1.93
C LYS A 406 -27.96 -9.59 -0.88
N TYR A 407 -27.11 -10.57 -1.23
CA TYR A 407 -26.08 -11.08 -0.33
C TYR A 407 -25.06 -9.99 0.03
N SER A 408 -24.58 -9.22 -0.94
CA SER A 408 -23.66 -8.09 -0.69
C SER A 408 -24.26 -7.04 0.26
N LEU A 409 -25.54 -6.68 0.04
CA LEU A 409 -26.27 -5.77 0.92
C LEU A 409 -26.42 -6.32 2.36
N SER A 410 -26.58 -7.64 2.53
CA SER A 410 -26.64 -8.27 3.85
C SER A 410 -25.33 -8.14 4.64
N LEU A 411 -24.19 -8.07 3.94
CA LEU A 411 -22.85 -7.84 4.51
C LEU A 411 -22.51 -6.33 4.68
N GLY A 412 -23.47 -5.45 4.37
CA GLY A 412 -23.34 -3.99 4.46
C GLY A 412 -22.68 -3.31 3.25
N MET A 413 -22.42 -4.05 2.15
CA MET A 413 -21.80 -3.52 0.94
C MET A 413 -22.86 -3.20 -0.11
N GLU A 414 -22.88 -1.97 -0.62
CA GLU A 414 -23.62 -1.63 -1.85
C GLU A 414 -22.71 -1.94 -3.05
N PRO A 415 -23.07 -2.87 -3.96
CA PRO A 415 -22.27 -3.18 -5.14
C PRO A 415 -22.18 -2.03 -6.14
N LEU A 416 -21.10 -2.02 -6.92
CA LEU A 416 -21.08 -1.36 -8.22
C LEU A 416 -21.58 -2.33 -9.29
N VAL A 417 -22.77 -2.07 -9.85
CA VAL A 417 -23.36 -2.90 -10.90
C VAL A 417 -22.91 -2.42 -12.27
N GLU A 418 -22.09 -3.19 -12.98
CA GLU A 418 -21.50 -2.84 -14.27
C GLU A 418 -22.41 -3.22 -15.45
N VAL A 419 -22.64 -2.26 -16.35
CA VAL A 419 -23.51 -2.36 -17.54
C VAL A 419 -22.84 -1.73 -18.77
N GLN A 420 -23.17 -2.22 -19.96
CA GLN A 420 -22.63 -1.77 -21.25
C GLN A 420 -23.70 -1.23 -22.23
N ASN A 421 -24.98 -1.56 -22.03
CA ASN A 421 -26.07 -1.25 -22.97
C ASN A 421 -27.43 -1.02 -22.26
N ALA A 422 -28.47 -0.74 -23.04
CA ALA A 422 -29.80 -0.38 -22.55
C ALA A 422 -30.53 -1.55 -21.87
N ASP A 423 -30.34 -2.78 -22.33
CA ASP A 423 -30.99 -3.95 -21.74
C ASP A 423 -30.38 -4.28 -20.38
N GLU A 424 -29.05 -4.26 -20.29
CA GLU A 424 -28.29 -4.38 -19.03
C GLU A 424 -28.61 -3.24 -18.05
N MET A 425 -28.73 -2.00 -18.54
CA MET A 425 -29.16 -0.85 -17.74
C MET A 425 -30.58 -1.04 -17.20
N THR A 426 -31.50 -1.58 -18.01
CA THR A 426 -32.88 -1.88 -17.58
C THR A 426 -32.88 -2.92 -16.46
N ILE A 427 -32.06 -3.97 -16.56
CA ILE A 427 -31.89 -4.98 -15.51
C ILE A 427 -31.32 -4.35 -14.23
N ALA A 428 -30.28 -3.51 -14.32
CA ALA A 428 -29.66 -2.85 -13.16
C ALA A 428 -30.62 -1.87 -12.45
N VAL A 429 -31.48 -1.17 -13.20
CA VAL A 429 -32.53 -0.29 -12.64
C VAL A 429 -33.65 -1.10 -12.01
N GLN A 430 -34.10 -2.21 -12.62
CA GLN A 430 -35.10 -3.12 -12.05
C GLN A 430 -34.62 -3.82 -10.77
N LEU A 431 -33.33 -4.13 -10.69
CA LEU A 431 -32.65 -4.65 -9.50
C LEU A 431 -32.62 -3.62 -8.33
N GLY A 432 -32.83 -2.34 -8.60
CA GLY A 432 -32.77 -1.26 -7.61
C GLY A 432 -31.34 -0.82 -7.26
N ALA A 433 -30.37 -1.05 -8.14
CA ALA A 433 -28.96 -0.73 -7.90
C ALA A 433 -28.74 0.78 -7.68
N LYS A 434 -28.08 1.15 -6.57
CA LYS A 434 -27.86 2.56 -6.20
C LYS A 434 -26.52 3.12 -6.70
N ALA A 435 -25.62 2.24 -7.18
CA ALA A 435 -24.41 2.60 -7.91
C ALA A 435 -24.31 1.73 -9.18
N ILE A 436 -24.36 2.38 -10.34
CA ILE A 436 -24.28 1.72 -11.66
C ILE A 436 -23.02 2.22 -12.39
N GLY A 437 -22.20 1.27 -12.82
CA GLY A 437 -20.99 1.52 -13.59
C GLY A 437 -21.24 1.35 -15.09
N VAL A 438 -21.23 2.42 -15.87
CA VAL A 438 -21.31 2.31 -17.33
C VAL A 438 -19.92 2.06 -17.89
N ASN A 439 -19.66 0.87 -18.43
CA ASN A 439 -18.38 0.58 -19.07
C ASN A 439 -18.40 1.08 -20.51
N ASN A 440 -17.70 2.20 -20.74
CA ASN A 440 -17.51 2.77 -22.08
C ASN A 440 -16.65 1.87 -22.99
N ARG A 441 -15.98 0.85 -22.43
CA ARG A 441 -15.28 -0.18 -23.21
C ARG A 441 -16.20 -1.38 -23.45
N ASN A 442 -16.32 -1.78 -24.71
CA ASN A 442 -16.97 -3.02 -25.09
C ASN A 442 -16.16 -4.22 -24.55
N LEU A 443 -16.79 -5.10 -23.77
CA LEU A 443 -16.11 -6.26 -23.16
C LEU A 443 -15.78 -7.39 -24.16
N GLU A 444 -16.35 -7.34 -25.37
CA GLU A 444 -16.13 -8.33 -26.44
C GLU A 444 -15.18 -7.81 -27.54
N SER A 445 -15.28 -6.53 -27.95
CA SER A 445 -14.41 -5.93 -28.99
C SER A 445 -13.25 -5.09 -28.43
N PHE A 446 -13.26 -4.77 -27.14
CA PHE A 446 -12.33 -3.82 -26.47
C PHE A 446 -12.30 -2.38 -27.01
N GLU A 447 -13.14 -2.03 -27.99
CA GLU A 447 -13.34 -0.66 -28.45
C GLU A 447 -13.93 0.23 -27.35
N VAL A 448 -13.74 1.55 -27.44
CA VAL A 448 -14.17 2.52 -26.42
C VAL A 448 -15.04 3.60 -27.06
N ASP A 449 -16.27 3.76 -26.57
CA ASP A 449 -17.16 4.86 -26.91
C ASP A 449 -17.66 5.56 -25.63
N LEU A 450 -17.12 6.76 -25.36
CA LEU A 450 -17.49 7.59 -24.23
C LEU A 450 -18.96 8.07 -24.26
N LYS A 451 -19.60 8.08 -25.44
CA LYS A 451 -21.01 8.46 -25.57
C LYS A 451 -21.97 7.38 -25.04
N THR A 452 -21.47 6.21 -24.64
CA THR A 452 -22.27 5.16 -24.01
C THR A 452 -22.94 5.66 -22.74
N THR A 453 -22.21 6.38 -21.88
CA THR A 453 -22.78 6.95 -20.65
C THR A 453 -23.86 8.00 -20.93
N SER A 454 -23.61 8.93 -21.86
CA SER A 454 -24.59 9.93 -22.33
C SER A 454 -25.92 9.29 -22.75
N ARG A 455 -25.88 8.25 -23.59
CA ARG A 455 -27.06 7.54 -24.08
C ARG A 455 -27.86 6.90 -22.94
N LEU A 456 -27.18 6.22 -22.02
CA LEU A 456 -27.81 5.44 -20.96
C LEU A 456 -28.29 6.29 -19.77
N ARG A 457 -27.75 7.49 -19.55
CA ARG A 457 -28.12 8.35 -18.40
C ARG A 457 -29.63 8.61 -18.31
N SER A 458 -30.30 8.74 -19.45
CA SER A 458 -31.75 9.00 -19.54
C SER A 458 -32.64 7.90 -18.94
N MET A 459 -32.11 6.69 -18.76
CA MET A 459 -32.83 5.52 -18.24
C MET A 459 -32.77 5.42 -16.70
N VAL A 460 -31.98 6.27 -16.05
CA VAL A 460 -31.54 6.06 -14.65
C VAL A 460 -32.17 7.08 -13.70
N PRO A 461 -32.76 6.64 -12.56
CA PRO A 461 -33.28 7.53 -11.51
C PRO A 461 -32.28 8.60 -11.04
N GLU A 462 -32.77 9.77 -10.65
CA GLU A 462 -31.93 10.91 -10.22
C GLU A 462 -31.09 10.63 -8.97
N ASN A 463 -31.53 9.69 -8.11
CA ASN A 463 -30.87 9.34 -6.85
C ASN A 463 -29.83 8.22 -6.97
N THR A 464 -29.75 7.52 -8.11
CA THR A 464 -28.73 6.50 -8.40
C THR A 464 -27.42 7.16 -8.83
N ILE A 465 -26.32 6.71 -8.24
CA ILE A 465 -24.97 7.15 -8.59
C ILE A 465 -24.53 6.47 -9.89
N ILE A 466 -24.16 7.27 -10.88
CA ILE A 466 -23.58 6.80 -12.16
C ILE A 466 -22.06 6.98 -12.14
N CYS A 467 -21.36 5.89 -12.41
CA CYS A 467 -19.90 5.85 -12.53
C CYS A 467 -19.51 5.53 -13.98
N ALA A 468 -18.78 6.42 -14.65
CA ALA A 468 -18.24 6.12 -15.98
C ALA A 468 -16.94 5.31 -15.85
N LEU A 469 -16.87 4.16 -16.50
CA LEU A 469 -15.72 3.25 -16.46
C LEU A 469 -15.06 3.17 -17.84
N SER A 470 -13.72 3.10 -17.86
CA SER A 470 -12.90 3.08 -19.08
C SER A 470 -12.93 4.37 -19.93
N GLY A 471 -11.81 4.65 -20.60
CA GLY A 471 -11.73 5.67 -21.65
C GLY A 471 -11.43 7.10 -21.20
N ILE A 472 -11.56 7.41 -19.90
CA ILE A 472 -11.21 8.71 -19.33
C ILE A 472 -9.68 8.82 -19.19
N ASN A 473 -9.07 9.82 -19.82
CA ASN A 473 -7.62 10.08 -19.80
C ASN A 473 -7.28 11.56 -19.53
N THR A 474 -8.20 12.51 -19.74
CA THR A 474 -7.97 13.95 -19.62
C THR A 474 -9.06 14.66 -18.80
N TYR A 475 -8.77 15.87 -18.32
CA TYR A 475 -9.76 16.72 -17.64
C TYR A 475 -10.97 17.05 -18.52
N LYS A 476 -10.77 17.18 -19.83
CA LYS A 476 -11.85 17.39 -20.79
C LYS A 476 -12.84 16.23 -20.76
N ASP A 477 -12.33 15.00 -20.71
CA ASP A 477 -13.16 13.78 -20.63
C ASP A 477 -13.97 13.78 -19.33
N VAL A 478 -13.39 14.22 -18.21
CA VAL A 478 -14.10 14.36 -16.92
C VAL A 478 -15.19 15.44 -16.99
N LEU A 479 -14.93 16.57 -17.64
CA LEU A 479 -15.94 17.62 -17.87
C LEU A 479 -17.08 17.17 -18.81
N GLU A 480 -16.79 16.37 -19.83
CA GLU A 480 -17.83 15.78 -20.70
C GLU A 480 -18.70 14.79 -19.91
N ASN A 481 -18.09 13.91 -19.10
CA ASN A 481 -18.83 13.01 -18.21
C ASN A 481 -19.67 13.79 -17.17
N LYS A 482 -19.16 14.89 -16.61
CA LYS A 482 -19.92 15.77 -15.71
C LYS A 482 -21.18 16.34 -16.39
N GLN A 483 -21.09 16.72 -17.67
CA GLN A 483 -22.22 17.22 -18.46
C GLN A 483 -23.25 16.11 -18.74
N ASP A 484 -22.80 14.86 -18.94
CA ASP A 484 -23.63 13.66 -19.01
C ASP A 484 -24.22 13.22 -17.65
N GLY A 485 -24.09 14.03 -16.59
CA GLY A 485 -24.68 13.75 -15.28
C GLY A 485 -24.03 12.58 -14.54
N VAL A 486 -22.75 12.31 -14.81
CA VAL A 486 -21.92 11.29 -14.14
C VAL A 486 -21.43 11.81 -12.79
N ASN A 487 -21.47 10.95 -11.77
CA ASN A 487 -21.05 11.27 -10.42
C ASN A 487 -19.61 10.85 -10.11
N ALA A 488 -19.09 9.82 -10.80
CA ALA A 488 -17.74 9.29 -10.59
C ALA A 488 -17.08 8.78 -11.88
N VAL A 489 -15.75 8.79 -11.94
CA VAL A 489 -14.95 8.22 -13.03
C VAL A 489 -14.00 7.14 -12.52
N LEU A 490 -13.99 5.97 -13.16
CA LEU A 490 -13.04 4.89 -12.87
C LEU A 490 -11.88 4.89 -13.86
N VAL A 491 -10.70 5.21 -13.34
CA VAL A 491 -9.48 5.43 -14.14
C VAL A 491 -8.33 4.61 -13.55
N GLY A 492 -7.68 3.82 -14.39
CA GLY A 492 -6.55 2.97 -14.01
C GLY A 492 -5.34 3.15 -14.91
N GLU A 493 -5.47 2.77 -16.19
CA GLU A 493 -4.32 2.71 -17.11
C GLU A 493 -3.60 4.07 -17.29
N ALA A 494 -4.35 5.16 -17.41
CA ALA A 494 -3.76 6.50 -17.58
C ALA A 494 -2.97 6.93 -16.33
N ILE A 495 -3.53 6.74 -15.13
CA ILE A 495 -2.82 7.03 -13.87
C ILE A 495 -1.61 6.11 -13.68
N MET A 496 -1.74 4.83 -14.04
CA MET A 496 -0.66 3.84 -13.88
C MET A 496 0.50 4.00 -14.88
N ARG A 497 0.33 4.84 -15.91
CA ARG A 497 1.38 5.23 -16.87
C ARG A 497 1.93 6.63 -16.62
N ALA A 498 1.35 7.40 -15.70
CA ALA A 498 1.80 8.75 -15.38
C ALA A 498 3.13 8.70 -14.60
N PRO A 499 4.17 9.49 -15.00
CA PRO A 499 5.42 9.58 -14.24
C PRO A 499 5.23 10.03 -12.79
N ASP A 500 4.28 10.92 -12.54
CA ASP A 500 3.71 11.18 -11.21
C ASP A 500 2.19 11.09 -11.25
N ALA A 501 1.67 10.03 -10.62
CA ALA A 501 0.23 9.81 -10.44
C ALA A 501 -0.46 10.91 -9.61
N THR A 502 0.26 11.58 -8.71
CA THR A 502 -0.29 12.65 -7.85
C THR A 502 -0.59 13.89 -8.68
N GLN A 503 0.39 14.28 -9.50
CA GLN A 503 0.29 15.38 -10.46
C GLN A 503 -0.82 15.08 -11.48
N PHE A 504 -0.77 13.90 -12.12
CA PHE A 504 -1.76 13.47 -13.11
C PHE A 504 -3.19 13.42 -12.55
N ILE A 505 -3.40 12.95 -11.31
CA ILE A 505 -4.73 12.99 -10.68
C ILE A 505 -5.25 14.41 -10.50
N SER A 506 -4.39 15.37 -10.13
CA SER A 506 -4.77 16.78 -10.01
C SER A 506 -5.19 17.34 -11.37
N GLN A 507 -4.35 17.18 -12.41
CA GLN A 507 -4.67 17.60 -13.77
C GLN A 507 -5.98 16.95 -14.24
N LEU A 508 -6.11 15.63 -14.11
CA LEU A 508 -7.28 14.85 -14.53
C LEU A 508 -8.59 15.30 -13.87
N CYS A 509 -8.59 15.62 -12.57
CA CYS A 509 -9.82 15.85 -11.81
C CYS A 509 -10.15 17.34 -11.59
N SER A 510 -9.20 18.25 -11.83
CA SER A 510 -9.36 19.70 -11.57
C SER A 510 -8.83 20.63 -12.66
N GLY A 511 -8.16 20.10 -13.69
CA GLY A 511 -7.58 20.89 -14.77
C GLY A 511 -6.34 21.70 -14.41
N VAL A 512 -5.89 21.63 -13.15
CA VAL A 512 -4.71 22.33 -12.64
C VAL A 512 -3.66 21.36 -12.10
N ASP A 513 -2.40 21.77 -12.23
CA ASP A 513 -1.26 21.08 -11.64
C ASP A 513 -1.44 20.92 -10.13
N ALA A 514 -0.95 19.80 -9.58
CA ALA A 514 -0.95 19.59 -8.14
C ALA A 514 -0.16 20.73 -7.47
N PRO A 515 -0.75 21.48 -6.52
CA PRO A 515 -0.06 22.59 -5.88
C PRO A 515 1.18 22.06 -5.16
N ALA A 516 2.33 22.69 -5.42
CA ALA A 516 3.60 22.31 -4.80
C ALA A 516 3.42 22.23 -3.27
N GLN A 517 3.86 21.13 -2.65
CA GLN A 517 3.78 20.93 -1.20
C GLN A 517 4.52 22.07 -0.51
N ASN A 518 3.76 23.01 0.03
CA ASN A 518 4.29 24.26 0.61
C ASN A 518 4.76 23.97 2.05
N ASP A 519 5.78 23.12 2.15
CA ASP A 519 6.39 22.56 3.35
C ASP A 519 7.16 23.61 4.17
N LYS A 520 6.61 24.82 4.37
CA LYS A 520 7.12 25.73 5.40
C LYS A 520 6.89 25.05 6.75
N PRO A 521 7.96 24.60 7.45
CA PRO A 521 7.78 23.79 8.62
C PRO A 521 7.24 24.65 9.76
N SER A 522 6.21 24.16 10.47
CA SER A 522 5.69 24.85 11.65
C SER A 522 6.78 25.02 12.71
N ALA A 523 6.59 26.00 13.60
CA ALA A 523 7.36 26.10 14.83
C ALA A 523 7.40 24.74 15.55
N LEU A 524 8.55 24.40 16.12
CA LEU A 524 8.73 23.14 16.83
C LEU A 524 7.91 23.11 18.12
N TYR A 525 7.32 21.95 18.41
CA TYR A 525 6.90 21.61 19.76
C TYR A 525 8.13 21.41 20.65
N VAL A 526 8.06 21.89 21.89
CA VAL A 526 9.14 21.82 22.87
C VAL A 526 8.62 21.14 24.12
N LYS A 527 9.34 20.09 24.56
CA LYS A 527 9.00 19.29 25.72
C LYS A 527 10.13 19.29 26.75
N ILE A 528 9.77 19.54 28.02
CA ILE A 528 10.68 19.52 29.17
C ILE A 528 10.35 18.31 30.05
N CYS A 529 11.20 17.28 30.00
CA CYS A 529 10.93 15.93 30.50
C CYS A 529 11.63 15.62 31.83
N GLY A 530 10.96 14.85 32.69
CA GLY A 530 11.46 14.50 34.02
C GLY A 530 11.39 15.66 35.00
N THR A 531 10.35 16.49 34.89
CA THR A 531 10.16 17.69 35.71
C THR A 531 9.84 17.34 37.16
N ARG A 532 10.56 17.97 38.11
CA ARG A 532 10.55 17.62 39.54
C ARG A 532 9.97 18.68 40.50
N SER A 533 9.59 19.87 40.03
CA SER A 533 8.86 20.84 40.87
C SER A 533 7.84 21.65 40.07
N ALA A 534 6.83 22.19 40.76
CA ALA A 534 5.85 23.10 40.18
C ALA A 534 6.50 24.41 39.68
N GLU A 535 7.64 24.82 40.23
CA GLU A 535 8.40 26.00 39.79
C GLU A 535 9.03 25.74 38.42
N ALA A 536 9.69 24.60 38.24
CA ALA A 536 10.29 24.19 36.97
C ALA A 536 9.22 23.96 35.88
N ALA A 537 8.06 23.40 36.25
CA ALA A 537 6.91 23.29 35.37
C ALA A 537 6.35 24.67 34.96
N SER A 538 6.20 25.58 35.93
CA SER A 538 5.76 26.96 35.68
C SER A 538 6.72 27.70 34.76
N GLU A 539 8.03 27.52 34.93
CA GLU A 539 9.03 28.22 34.12
C GLU A 539 9.09 27.68 32.68
N ALA A 540 9.05 26.36 32.51
CA ALA A 540 8.94 25.74 31.19
C ALA A 540 7.74 26.30 30.41
N VAL A 541 6.58 26.37 31.08
CA VAL A 541 5.35 26.91 30.51
C VAL A 541 5.45 28.40 30.19
N LYS A 542 5.95 29.24 31.11
CA LYS A 542 6.16 30.69 30.86
C LYS A 542 7.10 30.95 29.68
N SER A 543 8.13 30.13 29.52
CA SER A 543 9.09 30.21 28.41
C SER A 543 8.48 29.80 27.07
N GLY A 544 7.29 29.16 27.08
CA GLY A 544 6.59 28.72 25.87
C GLY A 544 6.81 27.25 25.51
N ALA A 545 7.16 26.38 26.47
CA ALA A 545 7.14 24.93 26.26
C ALA A 545 5.69 24.44 26.15
N ASP A 546 5.41 23.67 25.10
CA ASP A 546 4.06 23.16 24.82
C ASP A 546 3.75 21.89 25.64
N PHE A 547 4.79 21.21 26.13
CA PHE A 547 4.68 19.97 26.92
C PHE A 547 5.58 19.99 28.17
N VAL A 548 5.00 19.63 29.32
CA VAL A 548 5.74 19.34 30.56
C VAL A 548 5.63 17.85 30.86
N GLY A 549 6.75 17.14 30.90
CA GLY A 549 6.83 15.71 31.15
C GLY A 549 7.18 15.38 32.61
N ILE A 550 6.32 14.62 33.30
CA ILE A 550 6.60 14.06 34.63
C ILE A 550 6.91 12.57 34.55
N CYS A 551 7.96 12.12 35.24
CA CYS A 551 8.37 10.71 35.22
C CYS A 551 7.71 9.95 36.37
N LEU A 552 6.93 8.92 36.02
CA LEU A 552 6.11 8.14 36.96
C LEU A 552 6.64 6.70 37.13
N VAL A 553 7.81 6.40 36.56
CA VAL A 553 8.52 5.11 36.59
C VAL A 553 9.15 4.91 37.98
N PRO A 554 8.81 3.86 38.74
CA PRO A 554 9.41 3.62 40.05
C PRO A 554 10.94 3.45 39.99
N GLY A 555 11.64 3.90 41.04
CA GLY A 555 13.07 3.64 41.24
C GLY A 555 14.06 4.48 40.40
N VAL A 556 13.64 5.20 39.35
CA VAL A 556 14.57 6.00 38.52
C VAL A 556 14.83 7.39 39.11
N LYS A 557 16.02 7.97 38.86
CA LYS A 557 16.49 9.29 39.38
C LYS A 557 15.55 10.49 39.08
N ARG A 558 14.58 10.35 38.18
CA ARG A 558 13.61 11.41 37.81
C ARG A 558 12.17 11.13 38.25
N CYS A 559 11.92 10.00 38.93
CA CYS A 559 10.63 9.71 39.56
C CYS A 559 10.26 10.80 40.58
N ILE A 560 8.97 11.12 40.68
CA ILE A 560 8.42 12.12 41.60
C ILE A 560 7.35 11.50 42.52
N THR A 561 7.05 12.17 43.64
CA THR A 561 5.98 11.72 44.56
C THR A 561 4.60 12.07 44.02
N HIS A 562 3.57 11.52 44.66
CA HIS A 562 2.17 11.80 44.35
C HIS A 562 1.81 13.29 44.51
N GLU A 563 2.33 13.91 45.56
CA GLU A 563 2.11 15.31 45.91
C GLU A 563 2.72 16.22 44.85
N THR A 564 3.99 15.99 44.51
CA THR A 564 4.71 16.74 43.45
C THR A 564 4.04 16.58 42.09
N ALA A 565 3.50 15.39 41.77
CA ALA A 565 2.76 15.16 40.52
C ALA A 565 1.46 15.99 40.47
N LEU A 566 0.72 16.08 41.58
CA LEU A 566 -0.48 16.94 41.68
C LEU A 566 -0.13 18.43 41.65
N GLU A 567 1.00 18.85 42.25
CA GLU A 567 1.46 20.25 42.21
C GLU A 567 1.88 20.68 40.80
N ILE A 568 2.64 19.83 40.08
CA ILE A 568 3.01 20.08 38.68
C ILE A 568 1.76 20.09 37.79
N SER A 569 0.81 19.18 38.00
CA SER A 569 -0.45 19.14 37.26
C SER A 569 -1.24 20.44 37.42
N LYS A 570 -1.42 20.92 38.66
CA LYS A 570 -2.03 22.22 38.95
C LYS A 570 -1.27 23.38 38.29
N ALA A 571 0.06 23.39 38.33
CA ALA A 571 0.89 24.44 37.72
C ALA A 571 0.74 24.52 36.19
N VAL A 572 0.63 23.36 35.52
CA VAL A 572 0.45 23.28 34.06
C VAL A 572 -0.98 23.65 33.66
N HIS A 573 -2.00 23.15 34.37
CA HIS A 573 -3.40 23.37 34.01
C HIS A 573 -3.97 24.73 34.44
N SER A 574 -3.33 25.44 35.38
CA SER A 574 -3.74 26.81 35.78
C SER A 574 -3.17 27.93 34.91
N TYR A 575 -2.31 27.62 33.93
CA TYR A 575 -1.73 28.62 33.06
C TYR A 575 -2.73 29.13 32.00
N GLY A 576 -3.09 30.42 32.11
CA GLY A 576 -3.96 31.13 31.17
C GLY A 576 -3.22 32.10 30.22
N GLY A 577 -1.90 31.97 30.06
CA GLY A 577 -1.14 32.78 29.10
C GLY A 577 -1.27 32.28 27.66
N PRO A 578 -1.09 33.14 26.64
CA PRO A 578 -1.21 32.74 25.24
C PRO A 578 -0.03 31.85 24.82
N LEU A 579 -0.34 30.64 24.33
CA LEU A 579 0.62 29.85 23.55
C LEU A 579 0.89 30.47 22.18
N SER A 580 1.97 30.02 21.53
CA SER A 580 2.32 30.42 20.17
C SER A 580 1.20 30.11 19.16
N SER A 581 1.14 30.89 18.09
CA SER A 581 0.02 30.95 17.13
C SER A 581 -0.49 29.60 16.64
N LYS A 582 -1.82 29.46 16.59
CA LYS A 582 -2.52 28.29 16.03
C LYS A 582 -2.01 27.94 14.63
N ALA A 583 -1.77 26.65 14.41
CA ALA A 583 -1.95 26.06 13.08
C ALA A 583 -3.44 25.76 12.89
N ASP A 584 -4.24 26.79 12.56
CA ASP A 584 -5.63 26.61 12.12
C ASP A 584 -5.63 25.98 10.72
N VAL A 585 -5.34 24.67 10.67
CA VAL A 585 -5.51 23.81 9.51
C VAL A 585 -6.74 22.94 9.81
N PRO A 586 -7.94 23.30 9.29
CA PRO A 586 -9.09 22.41 9.36
C PRO A 586 -8.73 21.09 8.69
N ILE A 587 -9.00 19.98 9.37
CA ILE A 587 -8.99 18.67 8.71
C ILE A 587 -10.19 18.66 7.77
N THR A 588 -9.95 18.86 6.47
CA THR A 588 -11.01 18.89 5.46
C THR A 588 -11.59 17.49 5.29
N ASN A 589 -12.86 17.29 5.68
CA ASN A 589 -13.56 16.00 5.70
C ASN A 589 -13.83 15.38 4.30
N GLU A 590 -13.28 15.97 3.23
CA GLU A 590 -13.47 15.55 1.84
C GLU A 590 -12.29 14.73 1.30
N LYS A 591 -11.06 15.02 1.73
CA LYS A 591 -9.83 14.35 1.25
C LYS A 591 -9.16 13.50 2.33
N ALA A 592 -8.45 12.44 1.93
CA ALA A 592 -7.70 11.58 2.85
C ALA A 592 -6.31 12.18 3.17
N THR A 593 -5.89 12.10 4.43
CA THR A 593 -4.58 12.61 4.92
C THR A 593 -3.71 11.48 5.48
N ASP A 594 -2.39 11.61 5.47
CA ASP A 594 -1.54 10.65 6.19
C ASP A 594 -1.67 10.84 7.70
N PHE A 595 -1.63 9.72 8.43
CA PHE A 595 -1.74 9.68 9.87
C PHE A 595 -0.68 10.53 10.60
N PHE A 596 0.58 10.51 10.16
CA PHE A 596 1.66 11.27 10.80
C PHE A 596 1.76 12.71 10.28
N SER A 597 1.38 12.97 9.02
CA SER A 597 1.28 14.35 8.51
C SER A 597 0.36 15.24 9.36
N THR A 598 -0.71 14.65 9.93
CA THR A 598 -1.67 15.31 10.82
C THR A 598 -1.33 15.19 12.31
N ALA A 599 -0.20 14.59 12.69
CA ALA A 599 0.22 14.43 14.09
C ALA A 599 0.37 15.78 14.80
N ALA A 600 0.94 16.78 14.13
CA ALA A 600 1.09 18.13 14.69
C ALA A 600 -0.28 18.77 15.01
N THR A 601 -1.25 18.68 14.10
CA THR A 601 -2.61 19.19 14.31
C THR A 601 -3.32 18.52 15.48
N ARG A 602 -3.15 17.20 15.67
CA ARG A 602 -3.75 16.45 16.79
C ARG A 602 -3.04 16.71 18.14
N LEU A 603 -1.78 17.13 18.11
CA LEU A 603 -1.00 17.57 19.27
C LEU A 603 -1.24 19.05 19.63
N ALA A 604 -1.83 19.85 18.73
CA ALA A 604 -2.15 21.25 18.97
C ALA A 604 -3.09 21.45 20.18
N SER A 605 -2.93 22.57 20.87
CA SER A 605 -3.58 22.85 22.15
C SER A 605 -3.59 24.35 22.42
N GLU A 606 -4.65 24.87 23.04
CA GLU A 606 -4.71 26.28 23.46
C GLU A 606 -4.00 26.53 24.81
N ARG A 607 -3.65 25.45 25.53
CA ARG A 607 -2.82 25.46 26.76
C ARG A 607 -1.72 24.40 26.70
N PRO A 608 -0.64 24.50 27.50
CA PRO A 608 0.36 23.45 27.59
C PRO A 608 -0.24 22.10 28.03
N ARG A 609 0.39 21.00 27.61
CA ARG A 609 -0.03 19.62 27.91
C ARG A 609 0.90 18.96 28.93
N LEU A 610 0.31 18.32 29.94
CA LEU A 610 1.00 17.48 30.91
C LEU A 610 1.18 16.06 30.34
N ALA A 611 2.42 15.61 30.22
CA ALA A 611 2.76 14.26 29.75
C ALA A 611 3.27 13.38 30.90
N GLY A 612 2.69 12.20 31.13
CA GLY A 612 3.25 11.22 32.06
C GLY A 612 4.14 10.22 31.34
N ILE A 613 5.38 10.04 31.81
CA ILE A 613 6.32 9.06 31.27
C ILE A 613 6.23 7.76 32.09
N PHE A 614 5.99 6.67 31.38
CA PHE A 614 5.91 5.30 31.89
C PHE A 614 6.94 4.41 31.18
N GLN A 615 7.37 3.35 31.84
CA GLN A 615 8.32 2.36 31.34
C GLN A 615 7.96 0.99 31.94
N ASN A 616 7.27 0.15 31.16
CA ASN A 616 6.90 -1.24 31.49
C ASN A 616 5.98 -1.42 32.72
N GLN A 617 5.27 -0.38 33.16
CA GLN A 617 4.22 -0.51 34.18
C GLN A 617 2.93 -1.13 33.59
N PRO A 618 2.12 -1.86 34.38
CA PRO A 618 0.86 -2.42 33.90
C PRO A 618 -0.11 -1.35 33.40
N LEU A 619 -0.83 -1.64 32.32
CA LEU A 619 -1.80 -0.70 31.70
C LEU A 619 -2.84 -0.15 32.71
N HIS A 620 -3.25 -0.91 33.72
CA HIS A 620 -4.18 -0.41 34.74
C HIS A 620 -3.57 0.73 35.57
N GLU A 621 -2.28 0.66 35.92
CA GLU A 621 -1.54 1.72 36.62
C GLU A 621 -1.38 2.96 35.72
N VAL A 622 -1.13 2.75 34.42
CA VAL A 622 -1.09 3.84 33.43
C VAL A 622 -2.43 4.57 33.37
N LEU A 623 -3.55 3.83 33.28
CA LEU A 623 -4.90 4.38 33.23
C LEU A 623 -5.35 5.00 34.56
N GLU A 624 -4.89 4.49 35.70
CA GLU A 624 -5.11 5.12 37.02
C GLU A 624 -4.37 6.45 37.10
N LYS A 625 -3.05 6.46 36.87
CA LYS A 625 -2.21 7.66 36.96
C LYS A 625 -2.58 8.72 35.91
N GLN A 626 -3.07 8.31 34.72
CA GLN A 626 -3.65 9.21 33.72
C GLN A 626 -4.81 10.02 34.30
N ARG A 627 -5.77 9.36 34.95
CA ARG A 627 -6.93 10.01 35.57
C ARG A 627 -6.54 10.81 36.82
N LEU A 628 -5.72 10.23 37.69
CA LEU A 628 -5.32 10.81 38.98
C LEU A 628 -4.54 12.12 38.84
N TYR A 629 -3.67 12.23 37.83
CA TYR A 629 -2.87 13.43 37.56
C TYR A 629 -3.40 14.30 36.41
N ASN A 630 -4.57 13.96 35.84
CA ASN A 630 -5.17 14.63 34.69
C ASN A 630 -4.19 14.74 33.50
N LEU A 631 -3.51 13.64 33.15
CA LEU A 631 -2.50 13.65 32.08
C LEU A 631 -3.16 13.91 30.71
N ASP A 632 -2.64 14.88 29.98
CA ASP A 632 -3.07 15.25 28.62
C ASP A 632 -2.45 14.36 27.53
N VAL A 633 -1.35 13.69 27.87
CA VAL A 633 -0.56 12.80 27.02
C VAL A 633 0.04 11.70 27.88
N VAL A 634 0.12 10.49 27.35
CA VAL A 634 0.95 9.41 27.92
C VAL A 634 2.18 9.19 27.03
N GLN A 635 3.35 9.03 27.64
CA GLN A 635 4.56 8.61 26.94
C GLN A 635 4.96 7.21 27.41
N LEU A 636 4.88 6.24 26.50
CA LEU A 636 5.36 4.87 26.72
C LEU A 636 6.85 4.80 26.31
N HIS A 637 7.71 4.38 27.24
CA HIS A 637 9.17 4.54 27.13
C HIS A 637 9.93 3.22 27.26
N GLY A 638 9.27 2.11 27.58
CA GLY A 638 9.87 0.78 27.66
C GLY A 638 9.63 -0.03 26.39
N ASP A 639 9.16 -1.26 26.60
CA ASP A 639 8.91 -2.31 25.63
C ASP A 639 7.40 -2.63 25.60
N GLU A 640 6.56 -1.67 26.01
CA GLU A 640 5.10 -1.80 26.04
C GLU A 640 4.50 -2.07 24.64
N PRO A 641 3.49 -2.94 24.52
CA PRO A 641 2.78 -3.19 23.27
C PRO A 641 2.17 -1.91 22.67
N LEU A 642 2.16 -1.79 21.35
CA LEU A 642 1.62 -0.61 20.65
C LEU A 642 0.09 -0.53 20.79
N GLU A 643 -0.56 -1.69 20.91
CA GLU A 643 -2.00 -1.88 21.00
C GLU A 643 -2.60 -1.18 22.23
N TRP A 644 -1.82 -1.05 23.31
CA TRP A 644 -2.21 -0.31 24.51
C TRP A 644 -2.53 1.16 24.22
N ALA A 645 -1.95 1.75 23.16
CA ALA A 645 -2.24 3.13 22.79
C ALA A 645 -3.71 3.35 22.40
N ASN A 646 -4.40 2.33 21.89
CA ASN A 646 -5.83 2.37 21.58
C ASN A 646 -6.71 2.29 22.83
N MET A 647 -6.16 1.88 23.97
CA MET A 647 -6.86 1.73 25.25
C MET A 647 -6.66 2.93 26.20
N ILE A 648 -5.70 3.81 25.88
CA ILE A 648 -5.39 5.01 26.67
C ILE A 648 -6.27 6.17 26.16
N PRO A 649 -7.04 6.86 27.02
CA PRO A 649 -8.05 7.85 26.60
C PRO A 649 -7.47 9.21 26.16
N VAL A 650 -6.15 9.31 26.03
CA VAL A 650 -5.41 10.52 25.64
C VAL A 650 -4.28 10.16 24.68
N PRO A 651 -3.80 11.08 23.82
CA PRO A 651 -2.79 10.76 22.82
C PRO A 651 -1.51 10.17 23.41
N VAL A 652 -0.99 9.14 22.75
CA VAL A 652 0.20 8.40 23.21
C VAL A 652 1.42 8.71 22.35
N ILE A 653 2.47 9.23 22.98
CA ILE A 653 3.82 9.33 22.40
C ILE A 653 4.54 8.01 22.69
N ARG A 654 5.14 7.36 21.69
CA ARG A 654 5.94 6.15 21.89
C ARG A 654 7.42 6.47 21.71
N CYS A 655 8.23 6.18 22.72
CA CYS A 655 9.68 6.24 22.60
C CYS A 655 10.19 5.05 21.76
N PHE A 656 11.14 5.30 20.88
CA PHE A 656 11.84 4.29 20.09
C PHE A 656 13.33 4.61 20.05
N LYS A 657 14.17 3.56 20.07
CA LYS A 657 15.60 3.69 19.70
C LYS A 657 15.74 3.42 18.20
N PRO A 658 16.74 3.98 17.50
CA PRO A 658 16.97 3.65 16.10
C PRO A 658 17.15 2.14 15.89
N GLY A 659 16.42 1.58 14.92
CA GLY A 659 16.37 0.14 14.66
C GLY A 659 15.23 -0.62 15.37
N HIS A 660 14.47 0.01 16.28
CA HIS A 660 13.23 -0.60 16.80
C HIS A 660 12.21 -0.83 15.66
N VAL A 661 11.47 -1.93 15.73
CA VAL A 661 10.32 -2.17 14.85
C VAL A 661 9.14 -1.28 15.23
N GLY A 662 8.24 -1.04 14.26
CA GLY A 662 6.96 -0.36 14.52
C GLY A 662 7.00 1.17 14.64
N ILE A 663 8.13 1.84 14.41
CA ILE A 663 8.24 3.32 14.45
C ILE A 663 7.17 4.00 13.56
N GLY A 664 6.96 3.45 12.36
CA GLY A 664 5.97 3.92 11.37
C GLY A 664 4.57 3.29 11.50
N SER A 665 4.26 2.58 12.60
CA SER A 665 2.94 1.97 12.82
C SER A 665 1.88 3.04 13.07
N ARG A 666 1.08 3.31 12.03
CA ARG A 666 0.00 4.29 12.05
C ARG A 666 -1.21 3.75 12.82
N GLY A 667 -1.94 4.62 13.51
CA GLY A 667 -3.13 4.27 14.28
C GLY A 667 -2.88 4.15 15.78
N TYR A 668 -1.69 3.69 16.19
CA TYR A 668 -1.35 3.46 17.60
C TYR A 668 -0.82 4.73 18.30
N HIS A 669 0.46 5.06 18.15
CA HIS A 669 1.07 6.26 18.74
C HIS A 669 0.89 7.50 17.85
N ILE A 670 0.59 8.66 18.45
CA ILE A 670 0.34 9.91 17.71
C ILE A 670 1.60 10.43 17.01
N VAL A 671 2.76 10.25 17.65
CA VAL A 671 4.09 10.58 17.10
C VAL A 671 5.13 9.66 17.76
N PRO A 672 6.09 9.10 17.00
CA PRO A 672 7.26 8.46 17.57
C PRO A 672 8.25 9.52 18.09
N LEU A 673 8.80 9.27 19.27
CA LEU A 673 9.90 10.03 19.84
C LEU A 673 11.17 9.18 19.70
N LEU A 674 12.15 9.67 18.96
CA LEU A 674 13.42 8.99 18.78
C LEU A 674 14.39 9.44 19.88
N ASP A 675 14.86 8.50 20.69
CA ASP A 675 15.88 8.73 21.74
C ASP A 675 17.15 7.91 21.44
N SER A 676 18.30 8.39 21.90
CA SER A 676 19.58 7.64 21.79
C SER A 676 19.61 6.40 22.68
N GLY A 677 18.67 6.25 23.60
CA GLY A 677 18.45 5.05 24.40
C GLY A 677 19.43 4.85 25.54
N ALA A 678 20.30 5.83 25.79
CA ALA A 678 21.28 5.85 26.86
C ALA A 678 21.07 7.09 27.74
N GLY A 679 20.75 6.88 29.02
CA GLY A 679 20.51 7.95 30.00
C GLY A 679 21.73 8.81 30.37
N SER A 680 22.81 8.74 29.60
CA SER A 680 24.09 9.44 29.75
C SER A 680 24.14 10.81 29.05
N GLY A 681 23.08 11.24 28.38
CA GLY A 681 23.05 12.52 27.65
C GLY A 681 23.77 12.50 26.30
N LYS A 682 24.06 11.31 25.74
CA LYS A 682 24.64 11.19 24.39
C LYS A 682 23.62 11.62 23.32
N LEU A 683 24.06 12.46 22.38
CA LEU A 683 23.30 12.83 21.19
C LEU A 683 22.94 11.61 20.33
N LEU A 684 21.80 11.71 19.64
CA LEU A 684 21.30 10.69 18.74
C LEU A 684 22.01 10.77 17.37
N ASP A 685 22.38 9.61 16.83
CA ASP A 685 23.05 9.44 15.52
C ASP A 685 22.16 9.90 14.36
N VAL A 686 22.47 11.08 13.81
CA VAL A 686 21.74 11.76 12.72
C VAL A 686 21.56 10.84 11.52
N SER A 687 22.59 10.08 11.14
CA SER A 687 22.59 9.13 10.02
C SER A 687 21.46 8.09 10.13
N LYS A 688 21.16 7.64 11.36
CA LYS A 688 20.09 6.66 11.60
C LYS A 688 18.70 7.29 11.63
N VAL A 689 18.59 8.55 12.04
CA VAL A 689 17.35 9.33 11.90
C VAL A 689 17.05 9.55 10.42
N GLU A 690 18.06 9.88 9.62
CA GLU A 690 17.93 9.97 8.16
C GLU A 690 17.47 8.66 7.54
N GLU A 691 18.06 7.53 7.90
CA GLU A 691 17.67 6.21 7.40
C GLU A 691 16.17 5.91 7.68
N ILE A 692 15.72 6.17 8.91
CA ILE A 692 14.32 6.01 9.33
C ILE A 692 13.40 6.96 8.55
N LEU A 693 13.77 8.23 8.42
CA LEU A 693 12.99 9.23 7.68
C LEU A 693 12.99 9.00 6.16
N ARG A 694 14.06 8.43 5.58
CA ARG A 694 14.14 8.10 4.14
C ARG A 694 13.26 6.90 3.79
N LYS A 695 13.02 5.98 4.73
CA LYS A 695 12.13 4.81 4.56
C LYS A 695 10.63 5.15 4.51
N ASP A 696 10.20 6.24 5.15
CA ASP A 696 8.80 6.70 5.11
C ASP A 696 8.72 8.23 4.93
N PRO A 697 8.36 8.73 3.74
CA PRO A 697 8.20 10.16 3.46
C PRO A 697 7.25 10.88 4.43
N GLU A 698 6.17 10.22 4.87
CA GLU A 698 5.13 10.86 5.69
C GLU A 698 5.36 10.75 7.21
N LEU A 699 6.38 10.01 7.63
CA LEU A 699 6.77 9.97 9.04
C LEU A 699 7.11 11.38 9.54
N ARG A 700 6.62 11.71 10.74
CA ARG A 700 6.94 12.91 11.50
C ARG A 700 7.38 12.47 12.88
N ILE A 701 8.39 13.11 13.46
CA ILE A 701 9.05 12.62 14.69
C ILE A 701 9.18 13.71 15.76
N PHE A 702 9.30 13.30 17.02
CA PHE A 702 9.99 14.07 18.06
C PHE A 702 11.45 13.60 18.14
N LEU A 703 12.39 14.52 18.33
CA LEU A 703 13.81 14.21 18.55
C LEU A 703 14.16 14.36 20.04
N ALA A 704 14.88 13.39 20.58
CA ALA A 704 15.33 13.33 21.98
C ALA A 704 16.76 12.74 22.07
N GLY A 705 17.24 12.48 23.29
CA GLY A 705 18.61 12.00 23.54
C GLY A 705 19.67 13.09 23.44
N GLY A 706 20.18 13.56 24.59
CA GLY A 706 21.32 14.50 24.66
C GLY A 706 21.07 15.95 24.26
N LEU A 707 19.83 16.31 23.89
CA LEU A 707 19.50 17.69 23.49
C LEU A 707 19.61 18.69 24.65
N ASN A 708 20.28 19.81 24.42
CA ASN A 708 20.50 20.92 25.36
C ASN A 708 20.39 22.29 24.63
N PRO A 709 20.36 23.44 25.34
CA PRO A 709 20.28 24.76 24.72
C PRO A 709 21.35 25.01 23.66
N GLU A 710 22.54 24.44 23.85
CA GLU A 710 23.72 24.67 23.01
C GLU A 710 23.66 23.89 21.68
N ASN A 711 23.10 22.67 21.67
CA ASN A 711 23.14 21.75 20.52
C ASN A 711 21.79 21.56 19.79
N VAL A 712 20.65 21.95 20.37
CA VAL A 712 19.32 21.63 19.81
C VAL A 712 19.10 22.22 18.42
N ALA A 713 19.64 23.41 18.15
CA ALA A 713 19.58 24.04 16.85
C ALA A 713 20.45 23.35 15.79
N GLU A 714 21.59 22.79 16.17
CA GLU A 714 22.47 22.03 15.29
C GLU A 714 21.87 20.66 14.96
N ALA A 715 21.39 19.93 15.97
CA ALA A 715 20.81 18.60 15.82
C ALA A 715 19.61 18.56 14.84
N VAL A 716 18.79 19.61 14.80
CA VAL A 716 17.69 19.73 13.82
C VAL A 716 18.19 20.17 12.43
N LYS A 717 19.22 21.02 12.36
CA LYS A 717 19.82 21.48 11.08
C LYS A 717 20.62 20.37 10.37
N ALA A 718 21.27 19.49 11.13
CA ALA A 718 22.07 18.39 10.60
C ALA A 718 21.28 17.41 9.71
N LEU A 719 19.95 17.34 9.89
CA LEU A 719 19.04 16.54 9.06
C LEU A 719 18.69 17.20 7.69
N GLY A 720 19.18 18.42 7.42
CA GLY A 720 18.91 19.17 6.19
C GLY A 720 17.41 19.27 5.87
N GLU A 721 17.05 18.96 4.62
CA GLU A 721 15.65 18.89 4.16
C GLU A 721 14.79 17.86 4.91
N LEU A 722 15.38 16.86 5.57
CA LEU A 722 14.61 15.92 6.39
C LEU A 722 14.27 16.53 7.76
N GLY A 723 15.02 17.55 8.19
CA GLY A 723 14.80 18.30 9.42
C GLY A 723 13.40 18.90 9.51
N LYS A 724 12.76 19.25 8.39
CA LYS A 724 11.36 19.74 8.35
C LYS A 724 10.33 18.73 8.89
N ARG A 725 10.68 17.45 8.94
CA ARG A 725 9.83 16.34 9.43
C ARG A 725 10.01 16.04 10.93
N VAL A 726 10.98 16.68 11.60
CA VAL A 726 10.96 16.84 13.05
C VAL A 726 9.85 17.83 13.40
N ILE A 727 8.85 17.42 14.17
CA ILE A 727 7.76 18.31 14.62
C ILE A 727 7.91 18.75 16.08
N GLY A 728 8.79 18.11 16.85
CA GLY A 728 9.14 18.56 18.20
C GLY A 728 10.49 18.07 18.70
N VAL A 729 10.95 18.67 19.80
CA VAL A 729 12.19 18.34 20.51
C VAL A 729 11.93 18.13 22.00
N ASP A 730 12.62 17.15 22.59
CA ASP A 730 12.49 16.76 23.99
C ASP A 730 13.84 16.79 24.71
N THR A 731 13.91 17.41 25.90
CA THR A 731 15.10 17.37 26.76
C THR A 731 14.76 16.93 28.17
N SER A 732 15.75 16.36 28.87
CA SER A 732 15.66 16.05 30.30
C SER A 732 16.95 16.43 31.03
N SER A 733 18.07 15.74 30.71
CA SER A 733 19.36 16.04 31.33
C SER A 733 20.03 17.31 30.80
N GLY A 734 19.71 17.76 29.59
CA GLY A 734 20.33 18.94 28.98
C GLY A 734 20.01 20.27 29.68
N VAL A 735 18.96 20.26 30.53
CA VAL A 735 18.54 21.39 31.38
C VAL A 735 18.77 21.14 32.87
N GLU A 736 19.56 20.11 33.23
CA GLU A 736 20.04 19.91 34.61
C GLU A 736 21.40 20.60 34.84
N GLU A 737 21.57 21.23 36.00
CA GLU A 737 22.85 21.66 36.61
C GLU A 737 22.98 20.91 37.94
N ASP A 738 24.15 20.31 38.22
CA ASP A 738 24.39 19.42 39.37
C ASP A 738 23.33 18.32 39.59
N GLY A 739 22.67 17.90 38.51
CA GLY A 739 21.60 16.89 38.52
C GLY A 739 20.23 17.40 39.00
N LYS A 740 20.08 18.70 39.25
CA LYS A 740 18.80 19.40 39.51
C LYS A 740 18.40 20.19 38.27
N GLN A 741 17.11 20.43 38.04
CA GLN A 741 16.69 21.27 36.91
C GLN A 741 17.09 22.73 37.13
N SER A 742 17.68 23.35 36.12
CA SER A 742 18.03 24.78 36.14
C SER A 742 16.98 25.58 35.37
N LEU A 743 16.29 26.49 36.06
CA LEU A 743 15.27 27.36 35.48
C LEU A 743 15.83 28.17 34.28
N LYS A 744 17.08 28.64 34.40
CA LYS A 744 17.80 29.35 33.34
C LYS A 744 18.04 28.47 32.11
N ARG A 745 18.43 27.21 32.29
CA ARG A 745 18.64 26.27 31.18
C ARG A 745 17.32 25.81 30.55
N ILE A 746 16.25 25.70 31.33
CA ILE A 746 14.89 25.46 30.81
C ILE A 746 14.50 26.59 29.85
N ALA A 747 14.56 27.86 30.29
CA ALA A 747 14.23 29.00 29.45
C ALA A 747 15.11 29.04 28.18
N ALA A 748 16.43 28.91 28.34
CA ALA A 748 17.37 28.90 27.21
C ALA A 748 17.12 27.76 26.20
N PHE A 749 16.70 26.57 26.65
CA PHE A 749 16.35 25.48 25.75
C PHE A 749 15.09 25.79 24.93
N VAL A 750 14.06 26.33 25.60
CA VAL A 750 12.80 26.67 24.92
C VAL A 750 13.01 27.80 23.92
N ASP A 751 13.74 28.86 24.30
CA ASP A 751 14.13 29.94 23.39
C ASP A 751 14.91 29.41 22.18
N ALA A 752 15.98 28.63 22.42
CA ALA A 752 16.79 28.06 21.34
C ALA A 752 15.97 27.19 20.39
N ALA A 753 15.11 26.31 20.93
CA ALA A 753 14.26 25.41 20.15
C ALA A 753 13.16 26.14 19.35
N LYS A 754 12.50 27.15 19.93
CA LYS A 754 11.49 27.96 19.23
C LYS A 754 12.12 28.83 18.13
N GLN A 755 13.35 29.29 18.33
CA GLN A 755 14.08 30.11 17.35
C GLN A 755 14.55 29.34 16.10
N ILE A 756 14.63 27.99 16.11
CA ILE A 756 15.07 27.17 14.95
C ILE A 756 14.24 27.45 13.69
N ARG A 757 12.95 27.79 13.85
CA ARG A 757 12.00 28.04 12.74
C ARG A 757 11.17 29.32 12.90
N GLY A 758 11.40 30.09 13.96
CA GLY A 758 10.73 31.37 14.11
C GLY A 758 11.18 32.33 13.01
N SER A 759 10.23 33.06 12.41
CA SER A 759 10.58 34.32 11.73
C SER A 759 11.35 35.20 12.70
N LEU A 760 12.48 35.79 12.29
CA LEU A 760 13.31 36.58 13.21
C LEU A 760 12.46 37.67 13.88
N LYS A 761 12.21 37.51 15.19
CA LYS A 761 12.01 38.64 16.09
C LYS A 761 13.36 39.35 16.20
N LEU A 762 13.68 40.16 15.20
CA LEU A 762 14.91 40.94 15.15
C LEU A 762 14.99 41.75 16.45
N CYS A 763 16.09 41.61 17.20
CA CYS A 763 16.17 42.07 18.59
C CYS A 763 16.39 43.60 18.66
N TRP A 764 15.33 44.35 18.35
CA TRP A 764 15.34 45.82 18.26
C TRP A 764 15.69 46.55 19.56
N SER A 765 15.67 45.84 20.71
CA SER A 765 16.05 46.36 22.02
C SER A 765 17.55 46.69 22.18
N ILE A 766 18.42 46.20 21.27
CA ILE A 766 19.87 46.51 21.31
C ILE A 766 20.26 47.60 20.28
N ALA A 767 19.49 47.79 19.20
CA ALA A 767 19.85 48.69 18.11
C ALA A 767 19.61 50.20 18.40
N MET A 768 18.77 50.53 19.38
CA MET A 768 18.28 51.91 19.58
C MET A 768 19.20 52.85 20.38
N SER A 769 20.24 52.36 21.07
CA SER A 769 21.09 53.20 21.93
C SER A 769 22.23 53.92 21.19
N SER A 770 22.66 53.44 20.02
CA SER A 770 23.87 53.93 19.33
C SER A 770 23.61 54.39 17.88
N ASN A 771 22.91 53.59 17.07
CA ASN A 771 22.80 53.86 15.62
C ASN A 771 21.78 54.95 15.25
N GLY A 772 20.76 55.19 16.10
CA GLY A 772 19.75 56.25 15.87
C GLY A 772 20.36 57.66 15.88
N LEU A 773 21.35 57.90 16.73
CA LEU A 773 22.09 59.17 16.79
C LEU A 773 22.99 59.38 15.57
N LEU A 774 23.66 58.33 15.09
CA LEU A 774 24.61 58.43 13.97
C LEU A 774 23.90 58.79 12.65
N MET A 775 22.78 58.14 12.33
CA MET A 775 21.98 58.46 11.14
C MET A 775 21.39 59.87 11.21
N SER A 776 20.92 60.29 12.38
CA SER A 776 20.44 61.67 12.61
C SER A 776 21.54 62.71 12.35
N TRP A 777 22.76 62.45 12.83
CA TRP A 777 23.91 63.34 12.64
C TRP A 777 24.34 63.43 11.17
N ILE A 778 24.36 62.31 10.45
CA ILE A 778 24.69 62.27 9.00
C ILE A 778 23.66 63.04 8.16
N LEU A 779 22.36 62.91 8.47
CA LEU A 779 21.30 63.64 7.77
C LEU A 779 21.34 65.15 8.03
N VAL A 780 21.52 65.57 9.29
CA VAL A 780 21.69 66.99 9.64
C VAL A 780 22.93 67.57 8.96
N LYS A 781 24.06 66.87 8.99
CA LYS A 781 25.30 67.34 8.36
C LYS A 781 25.15 67.51 6.84
N LYS A 782 24.62 66.51 6.13
CA LYS A 782 24.37 66.59 4.67
C LYS A 782 23.31 67.64 4.27
N ALA A 783 22.45 68.08 5.18
CA ALA A 783 21.48 69.13 4.92
C ALA A 783 22.07 70.54 5.14
N LEU A 784 22.91 70.70 6.18
CA LEU A 784 23.71 71.92 6.40
C LEU A 784 24.70 72.15 5.23
N GLU A 785 25.38 71.08 4.78
CA GLU A 785 26.24 71.07 3.59
C GLU A 785 25.50 71.38 2.27
N ARG A 786 24.16 71.51 2.30
CA ARG A 786 23.29 71.80 1.15
C ARG A 786 22.45 73.08 1.31
N GLY A 787 22.73 73.92 2.31
CA GLY A 787 22.22 75.29 2.39
C GLY A 787 20.70 75.45 2.51
N LYS A 788 19.98 74.44 3.06
CA LYS A 788 18.53 74.53 3.29
C LYS A 788 18.23 74.98 4.73
N ASN A 789 17.74 76.21 4.88
CA ASN A 789 17.53 76.87 6.17
C ASN A 789 16.28 76.43 6.98
N GLU A 790 15.48 75.48 6.48
CA GLU A 790 14.43 74.83 7.30
C GLU A 790 14.43 73.31 7.11
N ILE A 791 14.33 72.58 8.22
CA ILE A 791 14.04 71.15 8.27
C ILE A 791 13.04 70.91 9.42
N LYS A 792 11.78 70.61 9.08
CA LYS A 792 10.79 70.15 10.07
C LYS A 792 10.94 68.64 10.22
N VAL A 793 11.59 68.20 11.31
CA VAL A 793 11.71 66.78 11.67
C VAL A 793 10.39 66.32 12.29
N PHE A 794 9.64 65.50 11.57
CA PHE A 794 8.52 64.76 12.15
C PHE A 794 9.04 63.49 12.82
N VAL A 795 8.92 63.41 14.14
CA VAL A 795 9.15 62.17 14.89
C VAL A 795 7.83 61.41 14.96
N LEU A 796 7.70 60.33 14.19
CA LEU A 796 6.55 59.44 14.26
C LEU A 796 6.71 58.46 15.44
N HIS A 797 6.03 58.75 16.54
CA HIS A 797 5.59 57.71 17.47
C HIS A 797 4.43 56.94 16.82
N CYS A 798 4.54 55.61 16.75
CA CYS A 798 3.49 54.72 16.25
C CYS A 798 3.18 53.66 17.30
N ASP A 799 2.23 53.95 18.20
CA ASP A 799 1.58 52.93 19.01
C ASP A 799 0.61 52.10 18.15
N TRP A 800 0.50 50.80 18.44
CA TRP A 800 -0.31 49.87 17.65
C TRP A 800 -1.80 49.96 17.99
N PHE A 801 -2.59 50.45 17.03
CA PHE A 801 -4.05 50.28 16.98
C PHE A 801 -4.48 50.04 15.53
N GLU A 802 -4.82 48.81 15.17
CA GLU A 802 -5.32 48.49 13.84
C GLU A 802 -6.80 48.86 13.69
N PHE A 803 -7.11 49.62 12.64
CA PHE A 803 -8.48 49.91 12.21
C PHE A 803 -8.56 49.73 10.70
N SER A 804 -9.20 48.64 10.25
CA SER A 804 -9.33 48.33 8.82
C SER A 804 -10.37 49.25 8.17
N ALA A 805 -9.99 49.91 7.06
CA ALA A 805 -10.83 50.83 6.30
C ALA A 805 -10.89 50.43 4.82
N SER A 806 -12.09 50.47 4.25
CA SER A 806 -12.40 50.01 2.89
C SER A 806 -12.01 50.99 1.77
N GLN A 807 -11.73 50.45 0.58
CA GLN A 807 -11.94 51.13 -0.71
C GLN A 807 -12.86 50.28 -1.59
N ASN A 808 -13.67 50.93 -2.45
CA ASN A 808 -14.80 50.31 -3.15
C ASN A 808 -14.51 50.00 -4.63
N LYS A 809 -15.11 48.91 -5.15
CA LYS A 809 -15.71 48.91 -6.50
C LYS A 809 -17.10 48.29 -6.43
N LYS A 810 -18.07 48.91 -7.13
CA LYS A 810 -19.49 48.52 -7.14
C LYS A 810 -19.82 47.66 -8.36
N LEU A 811 -20.69 46.66 -8.19
CA LEU A 811 -21.62 46.15 -9.22
C LEU A 811 -22.99 45.83 -8.56
N PRO A 812 -24.09 45.67 -9.33
CA PRO A 812 -25.44 46.03 -8.87
C PRO A 812 -26.26 44.92 -8.19
N VAL A 813 -27.48 45.31 -7.77
CA VAL A 813 -28.40 44.59 -6.87
C VAL A 813 -29.26 43.56 -7.61
N GLY A 814 -29.45 42.41 -6.96
CA GLY A 814 -30.60 41.52 -7.09
C GLY A 814 -30.92 40.92 -5.71
N GLU A 815 -32.19 40.84 -5.34
CA GLU A 815 -32.63 40.35 -4.02
C GLU A 815 -32.46 38.80 -3.94
N TYR A 816 -32.15 38.19 -2.80
CA TYR A 816 -33.09 37.93 -1.71
C TYR A 816 -32.48 37.99 -0.29
N GLN A 817 -33.34 37.87 0.73
CA GLN A 817 -33.13 38.39 2.08
C GLN A 817 -32.14 37.63 2.97
N LEU A 818 -31.29 38.38 3.68
CA LEU A 818 -30.48 37.91 4.81
C LEU A 818 -31.00 38.55 6.13
N LYS A 819 -31.89 37.85 6.83
CA LYS A 819 -32.33 38.18 8.20
C LYS A 819 -32.18 36.95 9.10
N ASP A 820 -31.23 37.01 10.04
CA ASP A 820 -31.28 36.33 11.35
C ASP A 820 -29.99 36.52 12.18
N ARG A 821 -28.84 36.83 11.56
CA ARG A 821 -27.54 36.92 12.26
C ARG A 821 -27.31 38.18 13.12
N TRP A 822 -28.24 39.15 13.16
CA TRP A 822 -28.06 40.41 13.92
C TRP A 822 -28.68 40.43 15.32
N ALA A 823 -29.59 39.51 15.67
CA ALA A 823 -30.28 39.55 16.97
C ALA A 823 -29.38 39.16 18.17
N TYR A 824 -28.42 38.26 17.95
CA TYR A 824 -27.66 37.62 19.04
C TYR A 824 -26.56 38.51 19.64
N ALA A 825 -25.92 39.36 18.83
CA ALA A 825 -24.81 40.21 19.27
C ALA A 825 -25.26 41.35 20.20
N THR A 826 -26.43 41.96 19.92
CA THR A 826 -26.91 43.16 20.62
C THR A 826 -27.34 42.87 22.06
N ALA A 827 -27.82 41.66 22.36
CA ALA A 827 -28.15 41.24 23.72
C ALA A 827 -26.89 41.14 24.60
N LYS A 828 -25.84 40.48 24.09
CA LYS A 828 -24.58 40.25 24.82
C LYS A 828 -23.89 41.55 25.23
N GLN A 829 -23.88 42.56 24.36
CA GLN A 829 -23.33 43.89 24.68
C GLN A 829 -24.19 44.71 25.65
N ARG A 830 -25.52 44.51 25.70
CA ARG A 830 -26.39 45.21 26.64
C ARG A 830 -26.17 44.73 28.08
N GLU A 831 -26.10 43.42 28.31
CA GLU A 831 -25.90 42.91 29.67
C GLU A 831 -24.47 43.15 30.20
N GLN A 832 -23.45 43.09 29.34
CA GLN A 832 -22.09 43.49 29.72
C GLN A 832 -22.01 44.97 30.17
N ARG A 833 -22.78 45.88 29.56
CA ARG A 833 -22.88 47.27 30.03
C ARG A 833 -23.68 47.41 31.34
N ARG A 834 -24.65 46.53 31.59
CA ARG A 834 -25.43 46.52 32.84
C ARG A 834 -24.61 46.03 34.03
N ILE A 835 -23.75 45.03 33.81
CA ILE A 835 -22.79 44.53 34.82
C ILE A 835 -21.71 45.58 35.14
N ALA A 836 -21.30 46.40 34.17
CA ALA A 836 -20.31 47.47 34.36
C ALA A 836 -20.83 48.66 35.21
N GLN A 837 -22.14 48.81 35.40
CA GLN A 837 -22.75 49.85 36.23
C GLN A 837 -23.14 49.26 37.59
N GLY A 838 -22.16 49.18 38.49
CA GLY A 838 -22.16 48.31 39.66
C GLY A 838 -23.33 48.50 40.64
N ASN A 839 -24.34 47.64 40.53
CA ASN A 839 -25.39 47.44 41.53
C ASN A 839 -25.11 46.14 42.30
N ARG A 840 -25.01 46.20 43.63
CA ARG A 840 -24.38 45.13 44.44
C ARG A 840 -25.31 43.99 44.87
N ASN A 841 -26.62 44.10 44.67
CA ASN A 841 -27.63 43.13 45.13
C ASN A 841 -28.38 42.48 43.96
N ALA A 842 -27.66 41.85 43.03
CA ALA A 842 -28.25 41.00 42.00
C ALA A 842 -27.68 39.57 42.14
N GLU A 843 -28.55 38.58 42.25
CA GLU A 843 -28.18 37.17 42.33
C GLU A 843 -27.55 36.70 41.01
N ARG A 844 -26.66 35.71 41.09
CA ARG A 844 -25.96 35.18 39.91
C ARG A 844 -26.85 34.17 39.17
N PRO A 845 -27.18 34.37 37.88
CA PRO A 845 -27.69 33.30 37.06
C PRO A 845 -26.58 32.27 36.84
N ASN A 846 -26.80 31.02 37.25
CA ASN A 846 -25.89 29.93 36.90
C ASN A 846 -26.05 29.58 35.41
N TYR A 847 -24.93 29.47 34.69
CA TYR A 847 -24.92 29.10 33.28
C TYR A 847 -25.25 27.62 33.12
N ILE A 848 -26.31 27.30 32.36
CA ILE A 848 -26.53 25.95 31.83
C ILE A 848 -25.49 25.70 30.73
N ASN A 849 -24.68 24.65 30.88
CA ASN A 849 -23.70 24.24 29.90
C ASN A 849 -24.37 23.38 28.81
N THR A 850 -24.82 24.00 27.72
CA THR A 850 -25.63 23.35 26.67
C THR A 850 -24.84 22.46 25.69
N ASN A 851 -23.64 22.01 26.07
CA ASN A 851 -22.74 21.22 25.22
C ASN A 851 -22.77 19.73 25.58
N LEU A 852 -23.90 19.05 25.33
CA LEU A 852 -24.00 17.62 25.01
C LEU A 852 -25.47 17.22 24.78
N PHE A 853 -25.81 16.87 23.53
CA PHE A 853 -27.08 16.23 23.18
C PHE A 853 -26.76 14.97 22.36
N HIS A 854 -27.20 13.81 22.81
CA HIS A 854 -27.13 12.58 22.03
C HIS A 854 -28.49 12.27 21.43
N VAL A 855 -28.54 12.16 20.09
CA VAL A 855 -29.73 11.79 19.33
C VAL A 855 -29.58 10.36 18.84
N TYR A 856 -30.47 9.49 19.28
CA TYR A 856 -30.53 8.10 18.86
C TYR A 856 -31.72 7.90 17.91
N ARG A 857 -31.58 6.97 16.96
CA ARG A 857 -32.64 6.60 16.01
C ARG A 857 -32.70 5.09 15.92
N ASP A 858 -33.88 4.51 16.18
CA ASP A 858 -34.16 3.10 15.94
C ASP A 858 -35.18 2.93 14.78
N ARG A 859 -35.79 1.75 14.67
CA ARG A 859 -36.80 1.44 13.65
C ARG A 859 -38.20 1.99 13.97
N VAL A 860 -38.39 2.67 15.11
CA VAL A 860 -39.68 3.09 15.68
C VAL A 860 -39.72 4.59 16.07
N GLY A 861 -38.57 5.27 16.19
CA GLY A 861 -38.50 6.71 16.42
C GLY A 861 -37.10 7.31 16.59
N PHE A 862 -37.09 8.61 16.90
CA PHE A 862 -35.94 9.34 17.42
C PHE A 862 -36.06 9.47 18.95
N TYR A 863 -34.94 9.44 19.66
CA TYR A 863 -34.85 9.65 21.10
C TYR A 863 -33.71 10.61 21.42
N TYR A 864 -33.90 11.43 22.45
CA TYR A 864 -32.95 12.46 22.88
C TYR A 864 -32.52 12.17 24.32
N GLN A 865 -31.22 11.98 24.54
CA GLN A 865 -30.67 11.74 25.88
C GLN A 865 -30.07 13.04 26.44
N PHE A 866 -30.47 13.40 27.66
CA PHE A 866 -30.07 14.60 28.36
C PHE A 866 -29.29 14.25 29.65
N PRO A 867 -28.04 14.69 29.82
CA PRO A 867 -27.31 14.54 31.08
C PRO A 867 -27.72 15.66 32.06
N ILE A 868 -28.35 15.32 33.17
CA ILE A 868 -28.69 16.27 34.25
C ILE A 868 -28.04 15.81 35.55
N HIS A 869 -26.98 16.51 35.96
CA HIS A 869 -26.34 16.26 37.26
C HIS A 869 -27.20 16.81 38.41
N ARG A 870 -28.00 15.94 39.02
CA ARG A 870 -28.74 16.24 40.24
C ARG A 870 -27.77 16.52 41.40
N LYS A 871 -27.78 17.74 41.94
CA LYS A 871 -27.04 18.14 43.14
C LYS A 871 -28.00 18.30 44.32
N ASP A 872 -28.29 17.17 44.95
CA ASP A 872 -29.03 17.05 46.19
C ASP A 872 -30.47 17.63 46.13
N THR A 873 -31.11 17.86 47.27
CA THR A 873 -32.59 17.77 47.39
C THR A 873 -33.26 19.03 47.89
N ASP A 874 -33.41 20.03 47.01
CA ASP A 874 -34.27 21.20 47.23
C ASP A 874 -35.38 21.30 46.15
N THR A 875 -36.52 21.88 46.53
CA THR A 875 -37.74 21.88 45.70
C THR A 875 -37.74 22.90 44.56
N GLU A 876 -36.83 23.89 44.57
CA GLU A 876 -36.70 24.88 43.49
C GLU A 876 -36.28 24.27 42.14
N ASP A 877 -35.57 23.14 42.15
CA ASP A 877 -35.06 22.52 40.92
C ASP A 877 -36.15 21.76 40.14
N GLU A 878 -37.30 21.41 40.75
CA GLU A 878 -38.44 20.83 40.02
C GLU A 878 -39.15 21.90 39.16
N GLU A 879 -39.32 23.13 39.66
CA GLU A 879 -39.91 24.23 38.89
C GLU A 879 -38.97 24.70 37.76
N ARG A 880 -37.66 24.70 38.00
CA ARG A 880 -36.65 24.95 36.95
C ARG A 880 -36.62 23.85 35.87
N TYR A 881 -36.88 22.59 36.25
CA TYR A 881 -36.96 21.47 35.32
C TYR A 881 -38.17 21.60 34.38
N GLU A 882 -39.36 21.87 34.91
CA GLU A 882 -40.59 22.17 34.15
C GLU A 882 -40.39 23.31 33.14
N ILE A 883 -39.84 24.45 33.60
CA ILE A 883 -39.57 25.62 32.75
C ILE A 883 -38.58 25.27 31.62
N THR A 884 -37.54 24.49 31.92
CA THR A 884 -36.53 24.10 30.93
C THR A 884 -37.08 23.13 29.89
N LEU A 885 -37.88 22.14 30.30
CA LEU A 885 -38.60 21.24 29.37
C LEU A 885 -39.49 22.04 28.45
N LYS A 886 -40.36 22.89 29.00
CA LYS A 886 -41.30 23.69 28.22
C LYS A 886 -40.61 24.57 27.18
N TYR A 887 -39.57 25.30 27.57
CA TYR A 887 -38.84 26.19 26.66
C TYR A 887 -38.12 25.44 25.52
N MET A 888 -37.61 24.22 25.81
CA MET A 888 -37.00 23.35 24.80
C MET A 888 -38.05 22.75 23.85
N THR A 889 -39.20 22.31 24.37
CA THR A 889 -40.32 21.81 23.55
C THR A 889 -40.84 22.89 22.60
N GLU A 890 -41.13 24.09 23.11
CA GLU A 890 -41.54 25.25 22.30
C GLU A 890 -40.48 25.62 21.24
N PHE A 891 -39.19 25.57 21.60
CA PHE A 891 -38.09 25.84 20.66
C PHE A 891 -38.03 24.80 19.52
N PHE A 892 -38.14 23.51 19.83
CA PHE A 892 -38.07 22.45 18.82
C PHE A 892 -39.33 22.40 17.96
N GLN A 893 -40.53 22.44 18.54
CA GLN A 893 -41.81 22.52 17.82
C GLN A 893 -41.81 23.68 16.81
N LYS A 894 -41.29 24.86 17.22
CA LYS A 894 -41.13 26.05 16.37
C LYS A 894 -39.99 25.97 15.34
N LYS A 895 -39.09 24.99 15.45
CA LYS A 895 -37.99 24.73 14.49
C LYS A 895 -38.24 23.55 13.55
N THR A 896 -39.10 22.60 13.91
CA THR A 896 -39.39 21.39 13.11
C THR A 896 -40.82 21.33 12.57
N GLY A 897 -41.77 22.07 13.17
CA GLY A 897 -43.19 22.04 12.79
C GLY A 897 -43.95 20.79 13.24
N ILE A 898 -43.44 20.09 14.27
CA ILE A 898 -44.01 18.83 14.76
C ILE A 898 -44.55 19.02 16.19
N GLU A 899 -45.84 18.79 16.39
CA GLU A 899 -46.51 18.74 17.70
C GLU A 899 -45.91 17.62 18.58
N TRP A 900 -45.73 17.89 19.88
CA TRP A 900 -44.82 17.11 20.74
C TRP A 900 -45.52 16.22 21.78
N GLU A 901 -46.78 15.86 21.57
CA GLU A 901 -47.65 15.28 22.62
C GLU A 901 -47.39 13.79 22.94
N ASP A 902 -46.54 13.08 22.17
CA ASP A 902 -46.53 11.62 22.13
C ASP A 902 -45.11 10.98 22.21
N ARG A 903 -44.51 10.90 23.42
CA ARG A 903 -43.62 9.80 23.91
C ARG A 903 -43.03 10.03 25.32
N VAL A 904 -42.45 8.96 25.88
CA VAL A 904 -41.99 8.82 27.27
C VAL A 904 -40.50 9.18 27.43
N LEU A 905 -40.14 9.83 28.55
CA LEU A 905 -38.77 10.03 29.00
C LEU A 905 -38.33 8.91 29.96
N CYS A 906 -37.12 8.37 29.74
CA CYS A 906 -36.41 7.51 30.68
C CYS A 906 -34.99 8.07 30.92
N TYR A 907 -34.51 7.99 32.16
CA TYR A 907 -33.15 8.36 32.57
C TYR A 907 -32.52 7.21 33.37
N ASN A 908 -31.18 7.18 33.42
CA ASN A 908 -30.40 6.15 34.12
C ASN A 908 -29.42 6.85 35.08
N ASP A 909 -29.49 6.54 36.37
CA ASP A 909 -28.66 7.17 37.41
C ASP A 909 -27.26 6.57 37.44
N GLU A 910 -26.26 7.34 37.02
CA GLU A 910 -24.84 6.96 36.96
C GLU A 910 -24.28 6.47 38.31
N ARG A 911 -24.92 6.80 39.44
CA ARG A 911 -24.50 6.35 40.77
C ARG A 911 -25.06 4.98 41.16
N ARG A 912 -26.11 4.48 40.48
CA ARG A 912 -26.77 3.18 40.76
C ARG A 912 -27.39 2.56 39.49
N PRO A 913 -26.64 1.73 38.74
CA PRO A 913 -27.16 1.04 37.57
C PRO A 913 -28.42 0.21 37.89
N GLY A 914 -29.41 0.23 36.99
CA GLY A 914 -30.63 -0.58 37.12
C GLY A 914 -31.80 0.11 37.83
N LYS A 915 -31.91 1.44 37.76
CA LYS A 915 -33.14 2.18 38.08
C LYS A 915 -33.59 3.03 36.90
N PHE A 916 -34.78 2.74 36.40
CA PHE A 916 -35.54 3.62 35.50
C PHE A 916 -36.67 4.29 36.29
N ILE A 917 -36.98 5.54 35.99
CA ILE A 917 -38.12 6.27 36.55
C ILE A 917 -39.03 6.69 35.40
N TYR A 918 -40.32 6.39 35.53
CA TYR A 918 -41.35 6.74 34.55
C TYR A 918 -42.11 7.99 35.00
N THR A 919 -42.39 8.89 34.07
CA THR A 919 -43.30 10.04 34.27
C THR A 919 -44.31 10.08 33.13
N PRO A 920 -45.63 10.05 33.39
CA PRO A 920 -46.66 10.14 32.35
C PRO A 920 -46.82 11.58 31.84
N PRO A 921 -47.33 11.79 30.61
CA PRO A 921 -47.64 13.13 30.12
C PRO A 921 -48.74 13.81 30.96
N MET A 922 -48.47 15.04 31.38
CA MET A 922 -49.33 15.96 32.15
C MET A 922 -49.87 15.45 33.51
N GLY A 923 -49.36 16.05 34.60
CA GLY A 923 -50.09 16.17 35.89
C GLY A 923 -49.99 15.00 36.88
N GLY A 924 -49.42 13.86 36.51
CA GLY A 924 -49.17 12.75 37.43
C GLY A 924 -47.88 12.94 38.25
N LYS A 925 -47.92 12.75 39.58
CA LYS A 925 -46.70 12.72 40.41
C LYS A 925 -45.77 11.56 39.99
N PRO A 926 -44.43 11.75 39.94
CA PRO A 926 -43.51 10.67 39.57
C PRO A 926 -43.60 9.47 40.52
N VAL A 927 -43.75 8.27 39.97
CA VAL A 927 -43.87 7.03 40.76
C VAL A 927 -42.52 6.30 40.78
N GLY A 928 -41.80 6.44 41.89
CA GLY A 928 -40.43 5.92 42.07
C GLY A 928 -40.33 4.44 42.43
N THR A 929 -40.94 3.53 41.65
CA THR A 929 -40.89 2.08 41.88
C THR A 929 -39.62 1.42 41.33
N ARG A 930 -39.35 0.17 41.74
CA ARG A 930 -38.24 -0.66 41.25
C ARG A 930 -38.80 -1.64 40.22
N ILE A 931 -38.37 -1.51 38.97
CA ILE A 931 -38.87 -2.28 37.82
C ILE A 931 -37.93 -3.47 37.57
N SER A 932 -38.49 -4.67 37.42
CA SER A 932 -37.79 -5.92 37.08
C SER A 932 -37.74 -6.10 35.56
N GLY A 933 -37.01 -7.10 35.05
CA GLY A 933 -36.93 -7.33 33.59
C GLY A 933 -38.31 -7.58 32.95
N ASP A 934 -39.16 -8.34 33.63
CA ASP A 934 -40.44 -8.85 33.12
C ASP A 934 -41.49 -7.74 32.96
N ASP A 935 -41.47 -6.73 33.85
CA ASP A 935 -42.32 -5.53 33.81
C ASP A 935 -42.10 -4.71 32.52
N ALA A 936 -40.89 -4.77 31.95
CA ALA A 936 -40.58 -4.04 30.71
C ALA A 936 -41.25 -4.69 29.49
N GLU A 937 -41.33 -6.02 29.45
CA GLU A 937 -41.99 -6.73 28.35
C GLU A 937 -43.51 -6.52 28.38
N GLU A 938 -44.12 -6.53 29.57
CA GLU A 938 -45.52 -6.12 29.80
C GLU A 938 -45.81 -4.71 29.22
N CYS A 939 -44.93 -3.75 29.48
CA CYS A 939 -45.05 -2.38 28.95
C CYS A 939 -44.96 -2.32 27.41
N TRP A 940 -44.07 -3.11 26.80
CA TRP A 940 -43.93 -3.18 25.34
C TRP A 940 -45.14 -3.89 24.69
N ARG A 941 -45.61 -4.98 25.30
CA ARG A 941 -46.80 -5.75 24.90
C ARG A 941 -48.06 -4.88 24.86
N ILE A 942 -48.29 -4.05 25.89
CA ILE A 942 -49.40 -3.10 25.95
C ILE A 942 -49.29 -2.02 24.87
N ASN A 943 -48.08 -1.52 24.59
CA ASN A 943 -47.84 -0.49 23.58
C ASN A 943 -48.01 -1.04 22.14
N ALA A 944 -47.61 -2.30 21.89
CA ALA A 944 -47.87 -3.00 20.65
C ALA A 944 -49.37 -3.24 20.41
N GLN A 945 -50.09 -3.74 21.42
CA GLN A 945 -51.55 -3.96 21.34
C GLN A 945 -52.32 -2.66 21.06
N ARG A 946 -51.97 -1.55 21.74
CA ARG A 946 -52.58 -0.23 21.47
C ARG A 946 -52.28 0.34 20.08
N ARG A 947 -51.27 -0.18 19.38
CA ARG A 947 -50.88 0.23 18.02
C ARG A 947 -51.31 -0.75 16.93
N GLY A 948 -52.05 -1.80 17.28
CA GLY A 948 -52.50 -2.83 16.32
C GLY A 948 -51.38 -3.67 15.72
N LEU A 949 -50.19 -3.69 16.35
CA LEU A 949 -49.04 -4.44 15.86
C LEU A 949 -49.07 -5.88 16.42
N PRO A 950 -48.84 -6.92 15.59
CA PRO A 950 -48.80 -8.29 16.07
C PRO A 950 -47.58 -8.51 16.99
N TRP A 951 -47.80 -9.21 18.10
CA TRP A 951 -46.76 -9.59 19.06
C TRP A 951 -46.67 -11.12 19.12
N PRO A 952 -45.47 -11.72 19.22
CA PRO A 952 -45.33 -13.18 19.34
C PRO A 952 -45.94 -13.68 20.65
N THR A 953 -46.81 -14.69 20.58
CA THR A 953 -47.22 -15.47 21.76
C THR A 953 -46.24 -16.61 21.99
N PRO A 954 -45.60 -16.74 23.16
CA PRO A 954 -44.82 -17.93 23.51
C PRO A 954 -45.66 -19.21 23.46
N VAL A 955 -45.03 -20.31 23.09
CA VAL A 955 -45.57 -21.66 23.31
C VAL A 955 -45.38 -21.99 24.80
N PRO A 956 -46.34 -22.61 25.51
CA PRO A 956 -46.16 -22.93 26.92
C PRO A 956 -45.09 -24.00 27.13
N ASP A 957 -44.12 -23.73 27.99
CA ASP A 957 -43.17 -24.74 28.47
C ASP A 957 -43.88 -25.78 29.35
N THR A 958 -43.50 -27.06 29.19
CA THR A 958 -43.86 -28.13 30.12
C THR A 958 -42.61 -28.60 30.87
N GLU A 959 -42.59 -28.39 32.18
CA GLU A 959 -41.53 -28.84 33.09
C GLU A 959 -41.47 -30.39 33.17
N GLY A 960 -40.28 -30.96 33.42
CA GLY A 960 -40.15 -32.36 33.83
C GLY A 960 -38.82 -33.04 33.46
N PRO A 961 -38.09 -33.66 34.41
CA PRO A 961 -36.80 -34.29 34.14
C PRO A 961 -36.86 -35.83 33.93
N ALA A 962 -35.92 -36.33 33.15
CA ALA A 962 -35.32 -37.67 33.11
C ALA A 962 -36.06 -38.88 33.74
N THR A 963 -36.38 -39.89 32.92
CA THR A 963 -35.65 -41.20 32.88
C THR A 963 -36.17 -42.12 31.76
N ALA A 964 -35.30 -43.02 31.30
CA ALA A 964 -35.50 -44.42 30.88
C ALA A 964 -36.74 -44.91 30.05
N ASP A 965 -36.41 -45.88 29.18
CA ASP A 965 -37.18 -47.05 28.73
C ASP A 965 -38.29 -46.98 27.64
N GLU A 966 -38.07 -47.85 26.65
CA GLU A 966 -39.02 -48.74 25.93
C GLU A 966 -40.22 -48.19 25.11
N ALA A 967 -39.91 -47.83 23.86
CA ALA A 967 -40.26 -48.60 22.65
C ALA A 967 -41.73 -48.80 22.16
N THR A 968 -41.81 -49.20 20.88
CA THR A 968 -42.96 -49.73 20.10
C THR A 968 -43.94 -48.70 19.48
N VAL A 969 -44.38 -48.81 18.20
CA VAL A 969 -44.02 -49.78 17.14
C VAL A 969 -44.25 -49.26 15.69
N ALA A 970 -43.42 -49.78 14.77
CA ALA A 970 -43.56 -49.89 13.29
C ALA A 970 -43.75 -48.64 12.39
N GLY A 971 -43.14 -48.69 11.19
CA GLY A 971 -43.28 -47.64 10.15
C GLY A 971 -42.19 -47.61 9.06
N ASP A 972 -41.79 -48.77 8.53
CA ASP A 972 -41.08 -48.98 7.24
C ASP A 972 -39.85 -48.11 6.88
N ALA A 973 -38.64 -48.57 7.26
CA ALA A 973 -37.39 -48.42 6.47
C ALA A 973 -36.20 -49.19 7.10
N VAL A 974 -36.22 -50.52 7.02
CA VAL A 974 -35.07 -51.42 7.35
C VAL A 974 -34.94 -52.35 6.13
N GLU A 975 -33.82 -52.49 5.44
CA GLU A 975 -32.61 -53.29 5.74
C GLU A 975 -31.64 -53.14 4.53
N ILE A 976 -30.32 -53.44 4.54
CA ILE A 976 -29.33 -53.68 5.61
C ILE A 976 -27.91 -53.38 5.08
N LEU A 977 -26.96 -53.11 5.97
CA LEU A 977 -25.52 -53.18 5.66
C LEU A 977 -24.99 -54.59 6.02
N GLN A 978 -25.10 -55.56 5.12
CA GLN A 978 -24.34 -56.82 5.12
C GLN A 978 -24.58 -57.57 3.78
N GLN A 979 -23.60 -58.37 3.35
CA GLN A 979 -23.68 -59.29 2.20
C GLN A 979 -23.96 -58.67 0.81
N HIS A 980 -22.89 -58.31 0.10
CA HIS A 980 -22.47 -59.21 -0.98
C HIS A 980 -20.95 -59.21 -1.16
N GLN A 981 -20.31 -60.13 -0.45
CA GLN A 981 -19.14 -60.82 -0.95
C GLN A 981 -19.62 -62.24 -1.32
N ASN A 982 -19.02 -62.84 -2.35
CA ASN A 982 -19.29 -64.19 -2.87
C ASN A 982 -20.68 -64.44 -3.52
N ASN A 983 -20.66 -64.34 -4.85
CA ASN A 983 -21.21 -65.33 -5.80
C ASN A 983 -20.14 -65.37 -6.92
N LEU A 984 -19.60 -66.50 -7.40
CA LEU A 984 -19.86 -67.91 -7.11
C LEU A 984 -18.54 -68.67 -6.86
N ASP A 985 -18.61 -69.83 -6.20
CA ASP A 985 -17.70 -70.95 -6.44
C ASP A 985 -18.41 -71.91 -7.42
N ASP A 986 -17.75 -72.30 -8.51
CA ASP A 986 -18.18 -73.46 -9.34
C ASP A 986 -16.99 -73.95 -10.21
N ALA A 987 -16.69 -75.26 -10.10
CA ALA A 987 -15.73 -76.06 -10.89
C ALA A 987 -14.24 -75.63 -10.98
N ASP A 988 -13.36 -76.52 -10.46
CA ASP A 988 -12.33 -77.30 -11.19
C ASP A 988 -11.67 -76.68 -12.46
N ASP A 989 -10.36 -76.81 -12.71
CA ASP A 989 -9.60 -78.07 -12.63
C ASP A 989 -8.05 -77.91 -12.61
N ASP A 990 -7.39 -78.96 -12.10
CA ASP A 990 -5.97 -79.37 -12.13
C ASP A 990 -4.81 -78.34 -11.96
N SER A 991 -3.60 -78.83 -12.16
CA SER A 991 -2.36 -78.44 -11.48
C SER A 991 -1.13 -78.54 -12.41
N ASP A 992 0.07 -78.62 -11.82
CA ASP A 992 1.37 -78.90 -12.48
C ASP A 992 1.84 -77.75 -13.43
N ARG A 993 3.01 -77.13 -13.27
CA ARG A 993 4.29 -77.64 -12.75
C ARG A 993 5.14 -76.57 -12.04
N LYS A 994 5.73 -76.99 -10.90
CA LYS A 994 7.18 -77.05 -10.55
C LYS A 994 8.09 -75.94 -11.14
N GLY A 995 8.98 -75.29 -10.37
CA GLY A 995 9.95 -75.92 -9.46
C GLY A 995 11.15 -76.43 -10.27
N GLU A 996 12.43 -76.19 -9.92
CA GLU A 996 13.05 -75.79 -8.64
C GLU A 996 14.31 -74.92 -8.89
N ALA A 997 14.79 -74.14 -7.91
CA ALA A 997 16.21 -73.82 -7.72
C ALA A 997 16.48 -73.13 -6.35
N MET A 998 17.65 -73.37 -5.76
CA MET A 998 18.12 -72.75 -4.51
C MET A 998 19.09 -71.57 -4.75
N GLN A 999 19.48 -70.92 -3.65
CA GLN A 999 20.66 -70.04 -3.46
C GLN A 999 20.51 -68.58 -3.98
N SER A 1000 21.02 -67.54 -3.30
CA SER A 1000 21.89 -67.53 -2.11
C SER A 1000 21.77 -66.25 -1.22
N ILE A 1001 21.59 -66.47 0.10
CA ILE A 1001 22.25 -65.76 1.23
C ILE A 1001 21.90 -64.28 1.51
N HIS A 1002 21.04 -64.10 2.53
CA HIS A 1002 21.21 -63.29 3.78
C HIS A 1002 21.57 -61.78 3.75
N SER A 1003 21.24 -60.95 4.77
CA SER A 1003 20.52 -61.11 6.07
C SER A 1003 20.24 -59.73 6.72
N SER A 1004 19.37 -59.54 7.75
CA SER A 1004 18.13 -60.22 8.18
C SER A 1004 17.57 -59.59 9.48
N ARG A 1005 16.26 -59.77 9.75
CA ARG A 1005 15.54 -59.77 11.06
C ARG A 1005 14.99 -58.47 11.68
N TYR A 1006 13.73 -58.61 12.16
CA TYR A 1006 13.05 -58.16 13.41
C TYR A 1006 13.46 -56.82 14.08
N ALA A 1007 12.60 -55.89 14.50
CA ALA A 1007 11.24 -55.88 15.12
C ALA A 1007 11.21 -55.86 16.68
N GLU A 1008 10.38 -54.95 17.21
CA GLU A 1008 9.80 -54.80 18.57
C GLU A 1008 10.63 -54.88 19.89
N LYS A 1009 10.24 -53.97 20.82
CA LYS A 1009 10.19 -54.03 22.32
C LYS A 1009 11.38 -53.57 23.20
N ASN A 1010 11.03 -52.58 24.04
CA ASN A 1010 11.32 -52.39 25.48
C ASN A 1010 12.77 -52.09 25.98
N GLY A 1011 12.84 -51.32 27.07
CA GLY A 1011 14.08 -50.82 27.72
C GLY A 1011 14.52 -49.49 27.10
N ASN A 1012 14.50 -48.32 27.76
CA ASN A 1012 14.72 -47.92 29.16
C ASN A 1012 16.19 -47.90 29.60
N ASP A 1013 16.53 -46.88 30.38
CA ASP A 1013 17.77 -46.60 31.12
C ASP A 1013 19.08 -46.23 30.38
N ASP A 1014 19.23 -44.90 30.22
CA ASP A 1014 20.21 -44.07 30.97
C ASP A 1014 21.70 -44.00 30.56
N THR A 1015 22.30 -42.84 30.91
CA THR A 1015 23.73 -42.48 30.90
C THR A 1015 24.49 -42.47 29.55
N LYS A 1016 25.52 -41.64 29.31
CA LYS A 1016 26.01 -40.30 29.72
C LYS A 1016 27.50 -40.24 29.30
N MET A 1017 28.05 -39.03 29.18
CA MET A 1017 29.49 -38.70 29.31
C MET A 1017 30.44 -39.16 28.18
N THR A 1018 30.88 -38.21 27.33
CA THR A 1018 32.18 -37.47 27.35
C THR A 1018 33.38 -38.29 26.87
N GLY A 1019 34.03 -37.89 25.77
CA GLY A 1019 35.30 -37.12 25.83
C GLY A 1019 36.48 -38.03 25.41
N ILE A 1020 37.68 -37.61 25.01
CA ILE A 1020 38.44 -36.34 25.05
C ILE A 1020 39.44 -36.32 23.85
N ASP A 1021 39.96 -35.14 23.52
CA ASP A 1021 41.26 -34.73 22.90
C ASP A 1021 42.43 -35.76 22.87
N SER A 1022 43.53 -35.69 22.09
CA SER A 1022 44.01 -34.89 20.93
C SER A 1022 45.41 -35.40 20.47
N GLU A 1023 46.02 -34.76 19.44
CA GLU A 1023 47.50 -34.76 19.13
C GLU A 1023 48.15 -36.09 18.62
N THR A 1024 49.29 -36.16 17.88
CA THR A 1024 50.11 -35.24 17.01
C THR A 1024 51.07 -36.07 16.11
N ASP A 1025 51.71 -35.41 15.12
CA ASP A 1025 53.10 -35.66 14.59
C ASP A 1025 53.47 -36.96 13.82
N ASP A 1026 54.44 -37.01 12.88
CA ASP A 1026 55.24 -36.02 12.10
C ASP A 1026 56.14 -36.78 11.05
N ARG A 1027 56.79 -36.05 10.13
CA ARG A 1027 57.95 -36.39 9.24
C ARG A 1027 57.64 -37.17 7.93
N ASN A 1028 57.95 -36.66 6.72
CA ASN A 1028 59.19 -36.09 6.11
C ASN A 1028 60.31 -37.12 5.86
N VAL A 1029 61.11 -37.05 4.78
CA VAL A 1029 61.41 -35.95 3.82
C VAL A 1029 60.83 -36.23 2.40
N MET A 1030 61.17 -35.65 1.22
CA MET A 1030 62.31 -34.87 0.66
C MET A 1030 61.84 -34.11 -0.62
N GLY A 1031 62.72 -33.36 -1.33
CA GLY A 1031 62.64 -33.32 -2.82
C GLY A 1031 62.55 -31.99 -3.62
N GLU A 1032 63.24 -30.91 -3.24
CA GLU A 1032 63.65 -29.76 -4.11
C GLU A 1032 62.65 -28.90 -4.95
N LYS A 1033 62.73 -27.57 -4.69
CA LYS A 1033 62.83 -26.41 -5.63
C LYS A 1033 61.60 -25.57 -6.10
N LEU A 1034 61.85 -24.25 -6.02
CA LEU A 1034 61.30 -23.12 -6.81
C LEU A 1034 59.92 -22.49 -6.48
N THR A 1035 59.85 -21.94 -5.26
CA THR A 1035 59.54 -20.51 -4.96
C THR A 1035 58.29 -19.80 -5.53
N LYS A 1036 57.33 -19.53 -4.62
CA LYS A 1036 56.83 -18.19 -4.21
C LYS A 1036 56.74 -17.05 -5.26
N ASN A 1037 55.58 -16.37 -5.34
CA ASN A 1037 55.24 -15.29 -4.40
C ASN A 1037 53.73 -14.95 -4.42
N THR A 1038 53.32 -13.87 -3.74
CA THR A 1038 51.93 -13.54 -3.35
C THR A 1038 51.36 -12.25 -4.00
N ASP A 1039 50.07 -11.99 -3.71
CA ASP A 1039 49.41 -10.67 -3.60
C ASP A 1039 48.75 -9.96 -4.81
N ALA A 1040 47.73 -9.18 -4.42
CA ALA A 1040 47.32 -7.87 -4.94
C ALA A 1040 46.61 -7.71 -6.32
N TYR A 1041 45.30 -7.45 -6.20
CA TYR A 1041 44.59 -6.24 -6.67
C TYR A 1041 44.52 -5.81 -8.16
N LEU A 1042 43.25 -5.58 -8.56
CA LEU A 1042 42.71 -4.49 -9.39
C LEU A 1042 42.91 -4.46 -10.93
N LEU A 1043 41.78 -4.09 -11.56
CA LEU A 1043 41.62 -3.30 -12.78
C LEU A 1043 42.37 -3.72 -14.05
N SER A 1044 41.57 -4.00 -15.08
CA SER A 1044 41.73 -3.29 -16.35
C SER A 1044 40.35 -2.99 -16.96
N PHE A 1045 40.11 -1.72 -17.29
CA PHE A 1045 39.29 -1.41 -18.47
C PHE A 1045 40.03 -1.98 -19.69
N SER A 1046 39.31 -2.43 -20.71
CA SER A 1046 39.82 -2.38 -22.09
C SER A 1046 38.87 -1.53 -22.94
N GLN A 1047 39.45 -0.53 -23.62
CA GLN A 1047 38.71 0.40 -24.46
C GLN A 1047 38.57 -0.14 -25.90
N SER A 1048 37.61 0.45 -26.60
CA SER A 1048 37.50 0.61 -28.06
C SER A 1048 38.60 0.09 -28.98
N SER A 1049 38.16 -0.50 -30.09
CA SER A 1049 38.79 -0.41 -31.41
C SER A 1049 37.69 -0.07 -32.45
N VAL A 1050 37.93 0.58 -33.59
CA VAL A 1050 39.17 1.01 -34.29
C VAL A 1050 39.02 2.49 -34.71
N GLY A 1051 40.13 3.24 -34.78
CA GLY A 1051 40.14 4.61 -35.32
C GLY A 1051 41.55 5.23 -35.29
N ASP A 1052 42.34 4.97 -36.34
CA ASP A 1052 43.79 5.17 -36.45
C ASP A 1052 44.44 6.43 -35.84
N SER A 1053 45.69 6.23 -35.40
CA SER A 1053 46.68 7.28 -35.12
C SER A 1053 47.98 7.00 -35.90
N SER A 1054 48.71 8.04 -36.31
CA SER A 1054 50.06 7.89 -36.84
C SER A 1054 50.99 9.02 -36.39
N ILE A 1055 52.28 8.70 -36.20
CA ILE A 1055 53.44 9.59 -35.94
C ILE A 1055 53.59 10.10 -34.49
N GLY A 1056 54.79 9.93 -33.89
CA GLY A 1056 55.35 10.96 -32.98
C GLY A 1056 56.05 10.57 -31.66
N ASP A 1057 57.10 9.75 -31.69
CA ASP A 1057 58.29 9.69 -30.78
C ASP A 1057 58.27 10.10 -29.27
N ALA A 1058 58.92 9.22 -28.46
CA ALA A 1058 59.78 9.45 -27.28
C ALA A 1058 59.28 10.26 -26.04
N GLY A 1059 59.64 9.91 -24.79
CA GLY A 1059 60.40 8.77 -24.26
C GLY A 1059 61.14 9.10 -22.92
N GLY A 1060 61.42 8.10 -22.07
CA GLY A 1060 62.49 8.19 -21.05
C GLY A 1060 62.13 8.26 -19.54
N LEU A 1061 61.98 7.09 -18.92
CA LEU A 1061 62.65 6.63 -17.69
C LEU A 1061 62.66 7.41 -16.34
N ALA A 1062 62.22 6.68 -15.30
CA ALA A 1062 62.87 6.43 -14.00
C ALA A 1062 62.55 7.31 -12.75
N PRO A 1063 62.68 6.75 -11.50
CA PRO A 1063 61.97 7.25 -10.30
C PRO A 1063 62.86 7.49 -9.04
N MET A 1064 62.23 7.87 -7.91
CA MET A 1064 62.81 7.79 -6.55
C MET A 1064 61.75 7.41 -5.49
N THR A 1065 62.18 7.04 -4.28
CA THR A 1065 61.41 6.29 -3.27
C THR A 1065 61.33 6.96 -1.88
N VAL A 1066 60.17 6.80 -1.20
CA VAL A 1066 59.92 6.39 0.22
C VAL A 1066 61.06 6.66 1.24
N ASP A 1067 60.88 7.22 2.45
CA ASP A 1067 60.07 6.67 3.59
C ASP A 1067 60.00 7.59 4.86
N CYS A 1068 59.27 7.11 5.90
CA CYS A 1068 59.46 7.32 7.37
C CYS A 1068 58.90 8.53 8.17
N SER A 1069 57.86 8.22 8.98
CA SER A 1069 57.70 8.42 10.45
C SER A 1069 57.62 9.81 11.15
N ALA A 1070 57.06 9.78 12.38
CA ALA A 1070 56.95 10.84 13.39
C ALA A 1070 58.33 11.21 14.03
N ASP A 1071 58.50 12.22 14.91
CA ASP A 1071 57.60 12.73 15.97
C ASP A 1071 57.97 14.17 16.46
N GLU A 1072 57.21 14.69 17.44
CA GLU A 1072 57.46 15.86 18.33
C GLU A 1072 57.72 17.26 17.73
N LEU A 1073 56.81 18.23 18.01
CA LEU A 1073 57.09 19.31 18.99
C LEU A 1073 55.84 20.15 19.35
N LEU A 1074 55.87 20.77 20.54
CA LEU A 1074 54.78 21.53 21.18
C LEU A 1074 54.83 23.04 20.84
N GLY A 1075 53.68 23.72 20.82
CA GLY A 1075 53.66 25.20 20.85
C GLY A 1075 52.31 25.88 20.58
N GLN A 1076 51.55 26.16 21.65
CA GLN A 1076 50.58 27.25 21.83
C GLN A 1076 50.02 28.01 20.60
N MET A 1077 48.69 28.05 20.48
CA MET A 1077 47.97 29.32 20.30
C MET A 1077 46.54 29.24 20.82
N GLU A 1078 46.16 30.17 21.70
CA GLU A 1078 44.77 30.54 21.93
C GLU A 1078 44.29 31.39 20.75
N LEU A 1079 42.99 31.32 20.40
CA LEU A 1079 42.29 32.49 19.88
C LEU A 1079 40.78 32.36 20.11
N ASP A 1080 40.14 33.50 20.33
CA ASP A 1080 38.79 33.64 20.85
C ASP A 1080 37.88 34.37 19.85
N THR A 1081 36.57 34.21 20.03
CA THR A 1081 35.47 35.02 19.46
C THR A 1081 35.17 35.06 17.94
N THR A 1082 33.86 35.22 17.69
CA THR A 1082 33.21 35.85 16.51
C THR A 1082 33.25 35.17 15.14
N MET A 1083 32.18 34.41 14.85
CA MET A 1083 31.66 34.29 13.48
C MET A 1083 31.15 35.68 12.99
N GLY A 1084 31.93 36.38 12.17
CA GLY A 1084 31.59 37.73 11.71
C GLY A 1084 31.77 38.04 10.21
N GLU A 1085 32.31 37.11 9.40
CA GLU A 1085 33.02 37.52 8.18
C GLU A 1085 32.73 36.68 6.91
N VAL A 1086 31.57 36.01 6.82
CA VAL A 1086 31.18 35.20 5.62
C VAL A 1086 30.12 35.91 4.74
N ALA A 1087 29.71 37.14 5.09
CA ALA A 1087 28.68 37.90 4.38
C ALA A 1087 29.22 39.09 3.54
N VAL A 1088 30.50 39.46 3.68
CA VAL A 1088 31.05 40.70 3.13
C VAL A 1088 31.59 40.53 1.70
N ASP A 1089 32.22 39.39 1.39
CA ASP A 1089 32.92 39.14 0.12
C ASP A 1089 32.04 38.99 -1.13
N LYS A 1090 30.70 39.00 -0.98
CA LYS A 1090 29.78 39.10 -2.14
C LYS A 1090 29.33 40.53 -2.45
N ILE A 1091 29.65 41.51 -1.61
CA ILE A 1091 29.28 42.93 -1.80
C ILE A 1091 30.45 43.72 -2.42
N SER A 1092 31.70 43.32 -2.16
CA SER A 1092 32.90 43.90 -2.79
C SER A 1092 32.86 43.80 -4.32
N PHE A 1093 32.52 42.64 -4.87
CA PHE A 1093 32.55 42.36 -6.31
C PHE A 1093 31.59 43.21 -7.15
N ILE A 1094 30.48 43.70 -6.57
CA ILE A 1094 29.47 44.52 -7.27
C ILE A 1094 29.97 45.96 -7.51
N ARG A 1095 30.97 46.41 -6.75
CA ARG A 1095 31.38 47.84 -6.72
C ARG A 1095 32.23 48.28 -7.91
N ASP A 1096 32.94 47.35 -8.55
CA ASP A 1096 33.89 47.64 -9.63
C ASP A 1096 33.39 47.22 -11.04
N ASP A 1097 32.31 46.42 -11.15
CA ASP A 1097 31.70 46.13 -12.46
C ASP A 1097 30.85 47.30 -12.96
N LYS A 1098 31.53 48.21 -13.67
CA LYS A 1098 30.93 49.36 -14.37
C LYS A 1098 29.86 48.95 -15.39
N THR A 1099 29.89 47.73 -15.90
CA THR A 1099 28.92 47.19 -16.87
C THR A 1099 27.60 46.84 -16.19
N LEU A 1100 27.67 46.17 -15.03
CA LEU A 1100 26.50 45.88 -14.21
C LEU A 1100 25.88 47.18 -13.66
N LEU A 1101 26.70 48.10 -13.13
CA LEU A 1101 26.24 49.41 -12.66
C LEU A 1101 25.54 50.21 -13.76
N ALA A 1102 26.11 50.29 -14.97
CA ALA A 1102 25.47 50.99 -16.09
C ALA A 1102 24.14 50.36 -16.53
N ARG A 1103 23.96 49.04 -16.39
CA ARG A 1103 22.69 48.35 -16.65
C ARG A 1103 21.64 48.65 -15.58
N ILE A 1104 22.04 48.73 -14.31
CA ILE A 1104 21.18 49.11 -13.19
C ILE A 1104 20.74 50.58 -13.33
N ASP A 1105 21.66 51.50 -13.61
CA ASP A 1105 21.34 52.92 -13.84
C ASP A 1105 20.39 53.11 -15.02
N LEU A 1106 20.56 52.35 -16.12
CA LEU A 1106 19.65 52.39 -17.27
C LEU A 1106 18.24 51.88 -16.92
N ALA A 1107 18.13 50.77 -16.19
CA ALA A 1107 16.83 50.24 -15.74
C ALA A 1107 16.12 51.20 -14.79
N VAL A 1108 16.84 51.75 -13.81
CA VAL A 1108 16.32 52.74 -12.85
C VAL A 1108 15.95 54.06 -13.55
N ALA A 1109 16.65 54.47 -14.61
CA ALA A 1109 16.29 55.62 -15.43
C ALA A 1109 15.02 55.37 -16.27
N GLN A 1110 14.85 54.16 -16.81
CA GLN A 1110 13.65 53.77 -17.57
C GLN A 1110 12.41 53.71 -16.65
N ALA A 1111 12.52 53.09 -15.47
CA ALA A 1111 11.43 53.01 -14.50
C ALA A 1111 10.96 54.39 -13.99
N LYS A 1112 11.85 55.39 -13.92
CA LYS A 1112 11.51 56.76 -13.49
C LYS A 1112 10.66 57.56 -14.48
N ASN A 1113 10.46 57.09 -15.71
CA ASN A 1113 9.56 57.73 -16.68
C ASN A 1113 8.12 57.20 -16.63
N THR A 1114 7.84 56.14 -15.86
CA THR A 1114 6.47 55.70 -15.53
C THR A 1114 6.02 56.32 -14.21
N THR A 1115 4.82 56.90 -14.18
CA THR A 1115 4.39 57.83 -13.11
C THR A 1115 3.84 57.17 -11.84
N HIS A 1116 4.20 55.92 -11.54
CA HIS A 1116 3.88 55.24 -10.27
C HIS A 1116 5.10 54.49 -9.70
N ASP A 1117 5.28 54.68 -8.40
CA ASP A 1117 6.07 53.93 -7.40
C ASP A 1117 7.55 53.60 -7.63
N ALA A 1118 8.36 54.08 -6.68
CA ALA A 1118 9.79 53.77 -6.57
C ALA A 1118 10.07 52.29 -6.21
N GLU A 1119 9.07 51.55 -5.72
CA GLU A 1119 9.19 50.12 -5.44
C GLU A 1119 9.40 49.30 -6.72
N LEU A 1120 8.76 49.67 -7.84
CA LEU A 1120 9.00 49.03 -9.14
C LEU A 1120 10.44 49.23 -9.62
N ALA A 1121 11.01 50.41 -9.39
CA ALA A 1121 12.42 50.68 -9.71
C ALA A 1121 13.40 49.91 -8.80
N LEU A 1122 12.97 49.51 -7.61
CA LEU A 1122 13.74 48.66 -6.69
C LEU A 1122 13.67 47.19 -7.12
N ILE A 1123 12.46 46.69 -7.39
CA ILE A 1123 12.17 45.33 -7.83
C ILE A 1123 12.91 45.01 -9.13
N GLU A 1124 12.87 45.90 -10.13
CA GLU A 1124 13.53 45.62 -11.42
C GLU A 1124 15.07 45.70 -11.31
N ALA A 1125 15.61 46.47 -10.35
CA ALA A 1125 17.04 46.46 -10.03
C ALA A 1125 17.46 45.15 -9.33
N GLU A 1126 16.65 44.64 -8.39
CA GLU A 1126 16.83 43.31 -7.79
C GLU A 1126 16.74 42.19 -8.86
N ARG A 1127 15.82 42.32 -9.82
CA ARG A 1127 15.65 41.39 -10.94
C ARG A 1127 16.91 41.31 -11.81
N VAL A 1128 17.57 42.43 -12.06
CA VAL A 1128 18.87 42.49 -12.76
C VAL A 1128 20.03 41.94 -11.91
N LEU A 1129 20.01 42.15 -10.59
CA LEU A 1129 21.03 41.65 -9.66
C LEU A 1129 20.96 40.13 -9.40
N PHE A 1130 19.76 39.56 -9.39
CA PHE A 1130 19.53 38.15 -8.99
C PHE A 1130 19.06 37.22 -10.12
N GLY A 1131 18.74 37.74 -11.31
CA GLY A 1131 18.64 36.94 -12.54
C GLY A 1131 17.43 36.00 -12.67
N PHE A 1132 16.40 36.17 -11.82
CA PHE A 1132 15.22 35.29 -11.83
C PHE A 1132 14.21 35.66 -12.94
N ALA A 1133 13.94 34.70 -13.83
CA ALA A 1133 12.95 34.80 -14.89
C ALA A 1133 11.77 33.83 -14.66
N HIS A 1134 10.64 34.37 -14.22
CA HIS A 1134 9.32 33.73 -14.23
C HIS A 1134 8.29 34.71 -14.84
N ALA A 1135 7.25 34.16 -15.47
CA ALA A 1135 6.21 34.90 -16.19
C ALA A 1135 4.98 34.00 -16.45
N PRO A 1136 3.80 34.58 -16.77
CA PRO A 1136 3.36 35.95 -16.48
C PRO A 1136 2.58 36.04 -15.17
#